data_AF-A0A1J8R3B2-F1
#
_entry.id   AF-A0A1J8R3B2-F1
#
_cell.length_a   1.000
_cell.length_b   1.000
_cell.length_c   1.000
_cell.angle_alpha   90.00
_cell.angle_beta   90.00
_cell.angle_gamma   90.00
#
_symmetry.space_group_name_H-M   'P 1'
#
loop_
_entity.id
_entity.type
_entity.pdbx_description
1 polymer ?
#
loop_
_entity_poly.entity_id
_entity_poly.type
_entity_poly.pdbx_seq_one_letter_code
_entity_poly.pdbx_strand_id
1 'polypeptide(L)'
;MALRISAREREALKTLPRLIQRKVSGALQGSVEDLRVVVSSLNQLRDATLLLPVFHAQLEAYPVPDAISPDVVPVIMLAKFSMGGIVQICHNLGSNITLGERLVHDAVASKWELLFPWMQFFSNNFLPPSQRPPILPHGLSVSTYEALRITVHPLSALCQFTKVGRQLMRTNPTIQAFFFRAWVIVDGLKSDDFADPLRPGDKNLSALIRANMCSLSVTCLDDTPGSLPVSIIASAAGGTFPMASLALRYIRRMAREVSNMPEPRVRARENIDFSSMTVCATGLAQAILFMQSLGDGAEGCQELLLQIGSIRTVLYAVAALWERLLTPALNGSDNEPDVGLPARRNVLYMAYRYIGYSMNCADDAASVISQALQYGLLECLLRTGTSPVERVDNARRFEDDHDIQLLKELPRFFVFSKVLRSLGPALQRVNQAGLAVRASKDPILWELWQAVDSAARVFTNFYELPEGVPFYRYQCGSPTCSVEFSEDDITAFRCSGCLLTRYCSKICQKDAWESGHRIHCRMLHSAVGNRDVREIRKSLPVIAMIQSWIFDERLDEIKTLYHSTRDAAEASNDRYVIEVDLSVYPVELNMYTFRDYSHVGGIGSPETFEHGIADLVTTSKDSPYDLVAVKVRLGREYYSLFSPAAALDIAFGWASGIHGGRYIHDNSRALEP
;
A
#
# COMPACT_ATOMS: atom_id res chain seq x y z
N MET A 1 34.96 -12.87 -41.70
CA MET A 1 33.75 -13.70 -41.81
C MET A 1 32.59 -12.76 -42.08
N ALA A 2 31.89 -12.88 -43.22
CA ALA A 2 30.78 -11.97 -43.52
C ALA A 2 29.53 -12.39 -42.73
N LEU A 3 28.95 -11.44 -41.98
CA LEU A 3 27.76 -11.71 -41.17
C LEU A 3 26.54 -12.05 -42.05
N ARG A 4 25.72 -13.00 -41.59
CA ARG A 4 24.57 -13.51 -42.34
C ARG A 4 23.35 -12.64 -42.08
N ILE A 5 23.06 -11.73 -43.01
CA ILE A 5 21.72 -11.14 -43.18
C ILE A 5 21.08 -11.69 -44.47
N SER A 6 19.76 -11.89 -44.45
CA SER A 6 18.99 -12.45 -45.56
C SER A 6 19.03 -11.54 -46.80
N ALA A 7 18.75 -12.12 -47.97
CA ALA A 7 18.70 -11.36 -49.22
C ALA A 7 17.66 -10.23 -49.17
N ARG A 8 16.51 -10.48 -48.52
CA ARG A 8 15.44 -9.50 -48.33
C ARG A 8 15.88 -8.34 -47.45
N GLU A 9 16.57 -8.62 -46.34
CA GLU A 9 17.10 -7.57 -45.45
C GLU A 9 18.16 -6.73 -46.15
N ARG A 10 19.05 -7.36 -46.94
CA ARG A 10 20.03 -6.62 -47.77
C ARG A 10 19.36 -5.69 -48.76
N GLU A 11 18.27 -6.14 -49.40
CA GLU A 11 17.52 -5.30 -50.33
C GLU A 11 16.88 -4.12 -49.60
N ALA A 12 16.29 -4.35 -48.42
CA ALA A 12 15.70 -3.30 -47.61
C ALA A 12 16.74 -2.25 -47.18
N LEU A 13 17.96 -2.65 -46.82
CA LEU A 13 19.05 -1.75 -46.47
C LEU A 13 19.48 -0.82 -47.62
N LYS A 14 19.21 -1.16 -48.90
CA LYS A 14 19.50 -0.27 -50.04
C LYS A 14 18.64 0.99 -50.06
N THR A 15 17.57 1.04 -49.27
CA THR A 15 16.73 2.23 -49.12
C THR A 15 17.35 3.28 -48.19
N LEU A 16 18.37 2.91 -47.40
CA LEU A 16 19.09 3.83 -46.51
C LEU A 16 19.97 4.80 -47.30
N PRO A 17 20.37 5.96 -46.73
CA PRO A 17 21.35 6.84 -47.37
C PRO A 17 22.66 6.11 -47.70
N ARG A 18 23.25 6.37 -48.87
CA ARG A 18 24.48 5.68 -49.35
C ARG A 18 25.63 5.71 -48.34
N LEU A 19 25.79 6.80 -47.59
CA LEU A 19 26.81 6.91 -46.55
C LEU A 19 26.58 5.87 -45.44
N ILE A 20 25.33 5.72 -44.99
CA ILE A 20 24.94 4.74 -43.97
C ILE A 20 25.09 3.31 -44.51
N GLN A 21 24.75 3.05 -45.78
CA GLN A 21 24.97 1.73 -46.38
C GLN A 21 26.44 1.28 -46.33
N ARG A 22 27.38 2.20 -46.61
CA ARG A 22 28.83 1.92 -46.50
C ARG A 22 29.22 1.60 -45.06
N LYS A 23 28.71 2.37 -44.10
CA LYS A 23 28.96 2.14 -42.66
C LYS A 23 28.35 0.83 -42.18
N VAL A 24 27.14 0.49 -42.61
CA VAL A 24 26.52 -0.82 -42.35
C VAL A 24 27.37 -1.96 -42.92
N SER A 25 27.91 -1.79 -44.13
CA SER A 25 28.79 -2.81 -44.74
C SER A 25 30.07 -3.02 -43.93
N GLY A 26 30.71 -1.94 -43.48
CA GLY A 26 31.88 -2.02 -42.59
C GLY A 26 31.55 -2.63 -41.23
N ALA A 27 30.41 -2.25 -40.64
CA ALA A 27 29.91 -2.84 -39.41
C ALA A 27 29.73 -4.35 -39.57
N LEU A 28 29.06 -4.83 -40.63
CA LEU A 28 28.89 -6.26 -40.95
C LEU A 28 30.20 -7.02 -41.23
N GLN A 29 31.33 -6.32 -41.33
CA GLN A 29 32.67 -6.90 -41.42
C GLN A 29 33.42 -6.87 -40.07
N GLY A 30 32.80 -6.35 -39.00
CA GLY A 30 33.35 -6.26 -37.65
C GLY A 30 33.92 -4.89 -37.27
N SER A 31 33.70 -3.84 -38.07
CA SER A 31 34.18 -2.48 -37.76
C SER A 31 33.38 -1.83 -36.62
N VAL A 32 33.99 -1.74 -35.44
CA VAL A 32 33.42 -1.06 -34.25
C VAL A 32 33.11 0.40 -34.56
N GLU A 33 34.00 1.08 -35.28
CA GLU A 33 33.87 2.48 -35.61
C GLU A 33 32.68 2.75 -36.53
N ASP A 34 32.52 1.92 -37.56
CA ASP A 34 31.39 2.08 -38.48
C ASP A 34 30.06 1.77 -37.78
N LEU A 35 30.02 0.78 -36.88
CA LEU A 35 28.83 0.48 -36.09
C LEU A 35 28.47 1.65 -35.14
N ARG A 36 29.46 2.26 -34.50
CA ARG A 36 29.28 3.46 -33.67
C ARG A 36 28.65 4.60 -34.48
N VAL A 37 29.13 4.82 -35.70
CA VAL A 37 28.56 5.83 -36.61
C VAL A 37 27.10 5.48 -36.95
N VAL A 38 26.81 4.23 -37.31
CA VAL A 38 25.43 3.77 -37.60
C VAL A 38 24.49 4.07 -36.43
N VAL A 39 24.88 3.75 -35.19
CA VAL A 39 24.08 4.00 -33.99
C VAL A 39 23.86 5.50 -33.77
N SER A 40 24.90 6.32 -33.95
CA SER A 40 24.80 7.79 -33.79
C SER A 40 23.85 8.45 -34.80
N SER A 41 23.64 7.83 -35.97
CA SER A 41 22.78 8.33 -37.03
C SER A 41 21.31 7.91 -36.89
N LEU A 42 20.94 7.04 -35.95
CA LEU A 42 19.59 6.46 -35.86
C LEU A 42 18.47 7.52 -35.79
N ASN A 43 18.70 8.61 -35.07
CA ASN A 43 17.69 9.68 -34.91
C ASN A 43 17.48 10.52 -36.18
N GLN A 44 18.36 10.38 -37.17
CA GLN A 44 18.27 11.10 -38.46
C GLN A 44 17.63 10.23 -39.55
N LEU A 45 17.38 8.94 -39.27
CA LEU A 45 16.83 8.01 -40.24
C LEU A 45 15.31 8.00 -40.18
N ARG A 46 14.68 8.03 -41.36
CA ARG A 46 13.22 7.92 -41.51
C ARG A 46 12.69 6.58 -41.03
N ASP A 47 13.44 5.50 -41.28
CA ASP A 47 13.10 4.15 -40.85
C ASP A 47 14.35 3.45 -40.27
N ALA A 48 14.59 3.69 -38.99
CA ALA A 48 15.69 3.08 -38.27
C ALA A 48 15.50 1.57 -38.05
N THR A 49 14.27 1.05 -38.19
CA THR A 49 13.94 -0.37 -37.90
C THR A 49 14.62 -1.34 -38.87
N LEU A 50 14.95 -0.85 -40.08
CA LEU A 50 15.72 -1.58 -41.10
C LEU A 50 17.11 -2.03 -40.61
N LEU A 51 17.63 -1.42 -39.54
CA LEU A 51 18.93 -1.74 -38.97
C LEU A 51 18.88 -2.84 -37.89
N LEU A 52 17.70 -3.28 -37.45
CA LEU A 52 17.58 -4.37 -36.45
C LEU A 52 18.29 -5.66 -36.88
N PRO A 53 18.16 -6.14 -38.13
CA PRO A 53 18.90 -7.33 -38.58
C PRO A 53 20.42 -7.17 -38.50
N VAL A 54 20.94 -5.95 -38.71
CA VAL A 54 22.37 -5.66 -38.62
C VAL A 54 22.83 -5.85 -37.17
N PHE A 55 22.09 -5.30 -36.20
CA PHE A 55 22.42 -5.43 -34.78
C PHE A 55 22.31 -6.87 -34.28
N HIS A 56 21.25 -7.60 -34.67
CA HIS A 56 21.12 -9.02 -34.33
C HIS A 56 22.25 -9.86 -34.93
N ALA A 57 22.62 -9.63 -36.19
CA ALA A 57 23.69 -10.37 -36.84
C ALA A 57 25.05 -10.17 -36.14
N GLN A 58 25.33 -8.98 -35.59
CA GLN A 58 26.54 -8.76 -34.78
C GLN A 58 26.53 -9.57 -33.49
N LEU A 59 25.40 -9.58 -32.78
CA LEU A 59 25.28 -10.29 -31.51
C LEU A 59 25.36 -11.80 -31.72
N GLU A 60 24.82 -12.31 -32.84
CA GLU A 60 24.81 -13.75 -33.18
C GLU A 60 26.19 -14.25 -33.62
N ALA A 61 27.04 -13.36 -34.17
CA ALA A 61 28.33 -13.74 -34.73
C ALA A 61 29.37 -14.17 -33.71
N TYR A 62 29.22 -13.73 -32.46
CA TYR A 62 30.22 -13.90 -31.42
C TYR A 62 29.56 -14.45 -30.16
N PRO A 63 30.14 -15.50 -29.54
CA PRO A 63 29.68 -15.94 -28.23
C PRO A 63 29.98 -14.86 -27.18
N VAL A 64 29.17 -14.83 -26.12
CA VAL A 64 29.44 -13.99 -24.95
C VAL A 64 30.75 -14.44 -24.30
N PRO A 65 31.75 -13.56 -24.13
CA PRO A 65 33.01 -13.92 -23.48
C PRO A 65 32.81 -14.29 -22.00
N ASP A 66 33.56 -15.27 -21.50
CA ASP A 66 33.54 -15.65 -20.09
C ASP A 66 34.21 -14.60 -19.18
N ALA A 67 35.17 -13.84 -19.72
CA ALA A 67 35.92 -12.80 -19.02
C ALA A 67 36.33 -11.65 -19.96
N ILE A 68 36.63 -10.48 -19.38
CA ILE A 68 37.19 -9.35 -20.13
C ILE A 68 38.69 -9.60 -20.37
N SER A 69 39.09 -9.74 -21.63
CA SER A 69 40.49 -9.78 -22.07
C SER A 69 40.72 -8.84 -23.27
N PRO A 70 41.97 -8.44 -23.57
CA PRO A 70 42.25 -7.53 -24.67
C PRO A 70 41.70 -7.99 -26.03
N ASP A 71 41.76 -9.29 -26.31
CA ASP A 71 41.37 -9.86 -27.60
C ASP A 71 39.86 -9.83 -27.85
N VAL A 72 39.04 -9.81 -26.79
CA VAL A 72 37.57 -9.80 -26.90
C VAL A 72 36.98 -8.39 -26.80
N VAL A 73 37.80 -7.36 -26.57
CA VAL A 73 37.34 -5.96 -26.46
C VAL A 73 36.60 -5.49 -27.71
N PRO A 74 37.06 -5.75 -28.95
CA PRO A 74 36.29 -5.39 -30.14
C PRO A 74 34.91 -6.04 -30.15
N VAL A 75 34.80 -7.30 -29.72
CA VAL A 75 33.53 -8.03 -29.63
C VAL A 75 32.59 -7.40 -28.61
N ILE A 76 33.10 -7.07 -27.41
CA ILE A 76 32.32 -6.38 -26.36
C ILE A 76 31.80 -5.03 -26.89
N MET A 77 32.62 -4.28 -27.63
CA MET A 77 32.22 -2.98 -28.18
C MET A 77 31.20 -3.12 -29.32
N LEU A 78 31.32 -4.14 -30.18
CA LEU A 78 30.30 -4.46 -31.16
C LEU A 78 28.97 -4.78 -30.47
N ALA A 79 28.99 -5.62 -29.43
CA ALA A 79 27.79 -5.97 -28.66
C ALA A 79 27.18 -4.74 -27.97
N LYS A 80 28.01 -3.89 -27.35
CA LYS A 80 27.59 -2.63 -26.72
C LYS A 80 26.81 -1.74 -27.69
N PHE A 81 27.38 -1.48 -28.87
CA PHE A 81 26.74 -0.61 -29.85
C PHE A 81 25.51 -1.27 -30.47
N SER A 82 25.53 -2.58 -30.74
CA SER A 82 24.35 -3.30 -31.23
C SER A 82 23.18 -3.24 -30.24
N MET A 83 23.44 -3.53 -28.96
CA MET A 83 22.43 -3.42 -27.91
C MET A 83 21.93 -1.98 -27.75
N GLY A 84 22.84 -1.00 -27.77
CA GLY A 84 22.50 0.42 -27.72
C GLY A 84 21.63 0.87 -28.89
N GLY A 85 21.91 0.35 -30.09
CA GLY A 85 21.13 0.58 -31.31
C GLY A 85 19.72 -0.01 -31.22
N ILE A 86 19.58 -1.25 -30.73
CA ILE A 86 18.28 -1.88 -30.47
C ILE A 86 17.47 -1.06 -29.47
N VAL A 87 18.08 -0.65 -28.34
CA VAL A 87 17.42 0.20 -27.34
C VAL A 87 16.98 1.54 -27.95
N GLN A 88 17.81 2.18 -28.76
CA GLN A 88 17.47 3.45 -29.40
C GLN A 88 16.29 3.29 -30.37
N ILE A 89 16.26 2.21 -31.16
CA ILE A 89 15.14 1.91 -32.05
C ILE A 89 13.86 1.73 -31.24
N CYS A 90 13.90 0.91 -30.17
CA CYS A 90 12.73 0.73 -29.30
C CYS A 90 12.26 2.03 -28.65
N HIS A 91 13.18 2.94 -28.30
CA HIS A 91 12.83 4.22 -27.69
C HIS A 91 12.19 5.21 -28.68
N ASN A 92 12.71 5.27 -29.92
CA ASN A 92 12.24 6.20 -30.94
C ASN A 92 10.80 5.91 -31.43
N LEU A 93 10.29 4.70 -31.20
CA LEU A 93 8.93 4.30 -31.58
C LEU A 93 7.84 4.94 -30.71
N GLY A 94 8.19 5.62 -29.61
CA GLY A 94 7.23 6.36 -28.79
C GLY A 94 6.21 5.47 -28.06
N SER A 95 5.21 6.09 -27.43
CA SER A 95 4.16 5.39 -26.67
C SER A 95 2.82 5.26 -27.40
N ASN A 96 2.66 5.86 -28.58
CA ASN A 96 1.43 5.81 -29.37
C ASN A 96 1.47 4.61 -30.32
N ILE A 97 1.26 3.42 -29.76
CA ILE A 97 1.47 2.12 -30.40
C ILE A 97 0.71 1.99 -31.73
N THR A 98 1.39 2.25 -32.84
CA THR A 98 0.92 1.82 -34.16
C THR A 98 1.12 0.30 -34.33
N LEU A 99 0.43 -0.32 -35.29
CA LEU A 99 0.63 -1.74 -35.58
C LEU A 99 2.09 -2.05 -35.97
N GLY A 100 2.77 -1.12 -36.66
CA GLY A 100 4.17 -1.25 -37.05
C GLY A 100 5.13 -1.29 -35.86
N GLU A 101 4.87 -0.49 -34.82
CA GLU A 101 5.71 -0.44 -33.62
C GLU A 101 5.66 -1.76 -32.84
N ARG A 102 4.48 -2.42 -32.77
CA ARG A 102 4.35 -3.76 -32.17
C ARG A 102 5.22 -4.80 -32.86
N LEU A 103 5.25 -4.79 -34.19
CA LEU A 103 6.06 -5.73 -34.97
C LEU A 103 7.56 -5.60 -34.66
N VAL A 104 8.03 -4.37 -34.42
CA VAL A 104 9.43 -4.14 -34.02
C VAL A 104 9.71 -4.72 -32.64
N HIS A 105 8.86 -4.44 -31.66
CA HIS A 105 9.05 -4.99 -30.32
C HIS A 105 8.94 -6.52 -30.30
N ASP A 106 8.02 -7.10 -31.06
CA ASP A 106 7.90 -8.55 -31.22
C ASP A 106 9.13 -9.16 -31.92
N ALA A 107 9.71 -8.46 -32.90
CA ALA A 107 10.96 -8.89 -33.54
C ALA A 107 12.13 -8.91 -32.53
N VAL A 108 12.24 -7.89 -31.66
CA VAL A 108 13.24 -7.87 -30.58
C VAL A 108 12.96 -8.98 -29.56
N ALA A 109 11.69 -9.18 -29.18
CA ALA A 109 11.29 -10.25 -28.25
C ALA A 109 11.64 -11.64 -28.78
N SER A 110 11.46 -11.87 -30.09
CA SER A 110 11.76 -13.15 -30.74
C SER A 110 13.25 -13.54 -30.70
N LYS A 111 14.13 -12.58 -30.44
CA LYS A 111 15.59 -12.77 -30.33
C LYS A 111 16.08 -12.70 -28.88
N TRP A 112 15.20 -12.90 -27.90
CA TRP A 112 15.55 -12.80 -26.48
C TRP A 112 16.72 -13.71 -26.05
N GLU A 113 16.77 -14.95 -26.52
CA GLU A 113 17.86 -15.90 -26.24
C GLU A 113 19.25 -15.37 -26.65
N LEU A 114 19.27 -14.43 -27.61
CA LEU A 114 20.49 -13.75 -28.02
C LEU A 114 20.82 -12.54 -27.14
N LEU A 115 19.80 -11.76 -26.76
CA LEU A 115 19.97 -10.51 -26.01
C LEU A 115 20.32 -10.79 -24.54
N PHE A 116 19.67 -11.77 -23.92
CA PHE A 116 19.75 -11.99 -22.49
C PHE A 116 21.15 -12.37 -21.98
N PRO A 117 21.91 -13.26 -22.63
CA PRO A 117 23.30 -13.55 -22.23
C PRO A 117 24.19 -12.30 -22.26
N TRP A 118 24.04 -11.44 -23.27
CA TRP A 118 24.75 -10.17 -23.34
C TRP A 118 24.33 -9.21 -22.22
N MET A 119 23.04 -9.14 -21.89
CA MET A 119 22.56 -8.35 -20.75
C MET A 119 23.17 -8.84 -19.42
N GLN A 120 23.25 -10.15 -19.21
CA GLN A 120 23.92 -10.73 -18.04
C GLN A 120 25.39 -10.37 -17.99
N PHE A 121 26.10 -10.48 -19.11
CA PHE A 121 27.51 -10.10 -19.22
C PHE A 121 27.73 -8.64 -18.85
N PHE A 122 26.95 -7.71 -19.42
CA PHE A 122 27.11 -6.29 -19.14
C PHE A 122 26.76 -5.95 -17.69
N SER A 123 25.75 -6.60 -17.11
CA SER A 123 25.42 -6.43 -15.70
C SER A 123 26.55 -6.92 -14.80
N ASN A 124 27.01 -8.15 -14.97
CA ASN A 124 27.99 -8.75 -14.07
C ASN A 124 29.37 -8.09 -14.12
N ASN A 125 29.75 -7.52 -15.26
CA ASN A 125 31.10 -6.97 -15.46
C ASN A 125 31.18 -5.44 -15.29
N PHE A 126 30.06 -4.73 -15.42
CA PHE A 126 30.04 -3.26 -15.37
C PHE A 126 29.09 -2.68 -14.32
N LEU A 127 28.35 -3.52 -13.56
CA LEU A 127 27.43 -3.11 -12.50
C LEU A 127 27.63 -3.96 -11.21
N PRO A 128 27.65 -3.36 -10.00
CA PRO A 128 27.79 -1.93 -9.72
C PRO A 128 29.17 -1.41 -10.15
N PRO A 129 29.37 -0.08 -10.28
CA PRO A 129 30.68 0.46 -10.63
C PRO A 129 31.74 -0.02 -9.63
N SER A 130 32.70 -0.81 -10.11
CA SER A 130 33.90 -1.13 -9.35
C SER A 130 34.72 0.15 -9.13
N GLN A 131 35.46 0.25 -8.03
CA GLN A 131 36.32 1.42 -7.73
C GLN A 131 37.35 1.72 -8.85
N ARG A 132 37.61 0.75 -9.73
CA ARG A 132 38.35 0.93 -10.96
C ARG A 132 37.50 0.33 -12.09
N PRO A 133 36.88 1.16 -12.95
CA PRO A 133 36.23 0.62 -14.14
C PRO A 133 37.30 -0.13 -14.94
N PRO A 134 37.00 -1.31 -15.50
CA PRO A 134 37.93 -1.99 -16.38
C PRO A 134 38.14 -1.07 -17.59
N ILE A 135 39.25 -0.32 -17.59
CA ILE A 135 39.68 0.46 -18.75
C ILE A 135 39.96 -0.58 -19.82
N LEU A 136 39.10 -0.64 -20.83
CA LEU A 136 39.36 -1.52 -21.96
C LEU A 136 40.60 -0.94 -22.69
N PRO A 137 41.45 -1.80 -23.28
CA PRO A 137 42.58 -1.35 -24.09
C PRO A 137 42.19 -0.24 -25.07
N HIS A 138 43.12 0.67 -25.32
CA HIS A 138 42.97 1.81 -26.23
C HIS A 138 41.98 2.91 -25.77
N GLY A 139 41.68 2.99 -24.47
CA GLY A 139 40.85 4.07 -23.91
C GLY A 139 39.35 3.89 -24.19
N LEU A 140 38.94 2.68 -24.58
CA LEU A 140 37.53 2.32 -24.71
C LEU A 140 36.95 2.06 -23.31
N SER A 141 35.70 2.43 -23.11
CA SER A 141 35.00 2.20 -21.84
C SER A 141 33.52 1.92 -22.06
N VAL A 142 32.95 1.18 -21.12
CA VAL A 142 31.50 1.08 -20.94
C VAL A 142 31.18 1.82 -19.66
N SER A 143 30.44 2.92 -19.74
CA SER A 143 30.02 3.63 -18.54
C SER A 143 28.93 2.85 -17.80
N THR A 144 28.77 3.12 -16.50
CA THR A 144 27.65 2.59 -15.71
C THR A 144 26.31 2.89 -16.37
N TYR A 145 26.14 4.11 -16.90
CA TYR A 145 24.95 4.51 -17.65
C TYR A 145 24.73 3.63 -18.89
N GLU A 146 25.76 3.42 -19.72
CA GLU A 146 25.63 2.61 -20.92
C GLU A 146 25.28 1.16 -20.58
N ALA A 147 25.92 0.59 -19.55
CA ALA A 147 25.62 -0.74 -19.03
C ALA A 147 24.18 -0.86 -18.52
N LEU A 148 23.69 0.10 -17.73
CA LEU A 148 22.28 0.15 -17.29
C LEU A 148 21.33 0.27 -18.47
N ARG A 149 21.66 1.11 -19.43
CA ARG A 149 20.82 1.35 -20.59
C ARG A 149 20.63 0.07 -21.39
N ILE A 150 21.69 -0.67 -21.69
CA ILE A 150 21.61 -1.92 -22.47
C ILE A 150 21.17 -3.13 -21.67
N THR A 151 21.07 -3.04 -20.34
CA THR A 151 20.55 -4.13 -19.48
C THR A 151 19.10 -3.92 -19.06
N VAL A 152 18.72 -2.71 -18.63
CA VAL A 152 17.38 -2.44 -18.08
C VAL A 152 16.38 -2.06 -19.17
N HIS A 153 16.76 -1.20 -20.13
CA HIS A 153 15.80 -0.70 -21.11
C HIS A 153 15.24 -1.76 -22.06
N PRO A 154 16.02 -2.75 -22.57
CA PRO A 154 15.45 -3.82 -23.38
C PRO A 154 14.34 -4.55 -22.63
N LEU A 155 14.58 -4.91 -21.37
CA LEU A 155 13.61 -5.60 -20.54
C LEU A 155 12.35 -4.74 -20.33
N SER A 156 12.53 -3.46 -20.02
CA SER A 156 11.44 -2.48 -19.88
C SER A 156 10.60 -2.38 -21.15
N ALA A 157 11.23 -2.17 -22.30
CA ALA A 157 10.53 -2.04 -23.58
C ALA A 157 9.78 -3.34 -23.94
N LEU A 158 10.40 -4.50 -23.74
CA LEU A 158 9.76 -5.78 -24.03
C LEU A 158 8.53 -6.02 -23.16
N CYS A 159 8.62 -5.76 -21.85
CA CYS A 159 7.49 -5.93 -20.94
C CYS A 159 6.38 -4.91 -21.21
N GLN A 160 6.73 -3.67 -21.54
CA GLN A 160 5.75 -2.63 -21.83
C GLN A 160 4.99 -2.93 -23.12
N PHE A 161 5.68 -3.32 -24.19
CA PHE A 161 5.09 -3.34 -25.53
C PHE A 161 4.70 -4.72 -26.05
N THR A 162 5.21 -5.82 -25.48
CA THR A 162 4.95 -7.17 -26.00
C THR A 162 4.31 -8.09 -24.96
N LYS A 163 3.44 -8.99 -25.42
CA LYS A 163 2.92 -10.08 -24.57
C LYS A 163 4.01 -11.08 -24.22
N VAL A 164 4.91 -11.37 -25.17
CA VAL A 164 6.02 -12.32 -25.00
C VAL A 164 6.98 -11.85 -23.90
N GLY A 165 7.35 -10.57 -23.90
CA GLY A 165 8.21 -9.99 -22.86
C GLY A 165 7.61 -10.08 -21.46
N ARG A 166 6.32 -9.78 -21.31
CA ARG A 166 5.62 -9.97 -20.01
C ARG A 166 5.59 -11.43 -19.59
N GLN A 167 5.30 -12.34 -20.52
CA GLN A 167 5.28 -13.77 -20.21
C GLN A 167 6.67 -14.26 -19.77
N LEU A 168 7.73 -13.88 -20.49
CA LEU A 168 9.11 -14.20 -20.14
C LEU A 168 9.47 -13.70 -18.73
N MET A 169 9.10 -12.47 -18.39
CA MET A 169 9.34 -11.89 -17.07
C MET A 169 8.59 -12.64 -15.96
N ARG A 170 7.40 -13.17 -16.24
CA ARG A 170 6.57 -13.90 -15.26
C ARG A 170 6.99 -15.35 -15.06
N THR A 171 7.43 -16.04 -16.11
CA THR A 171 7.63 -17.50 -16.05
C THR A 171 9.09 -17.92 -16.00
N ASN A 172 10.05 -17.03 -16.23
CA ASN A 172 11.48 -17.38 -16.24
C ASN A 172 12.18 -16.92 -14.95
N PRO A 173 12.51 -17.84 -14.02
CA PRO A 173 13.17 -17.50 -12.75
C PRO A 173 14.52 -16.80 -12.95
N THR A 174 15.26 -17.13 -14.02
CA THR A 174 16.57 -16.55 -14.29
C THR A 174 16.46 -15.07 -14.69
N ILE A 175 15.42 -14.71 -15.46
CA ILE A 175 15.14 -13.32 -15.84
C ILE A 175 14.69 -12.53 -14.61
N GLN A 176 13.81 -13.09 -13.78
CA GLN A 176 13.41 -12.46 -12.52
C GLN A 176 14.62 -12.24 -11.62
N ALA A 177 15.46 -13.26 -11.43
CA ALA A 177 16.63 -13.16 -10.58
C ALA A 177 17.65 -12.15 -11.11
N PHE A 178 17.79 -12.05 -12.43
CA PHE A 178 18.56 -10.99 -13.06
C PHE A 178 17.96 -9.60 -12.77
N PHE A 179 16.64 -9.44 -12.94
CA PHE A 179 15.94 -8.18 -12.68
C PHE A 179 16.09 -7.72 -11.23
N PHE A 180 15.82 -8.58 -10.24
CA PHE A 180 15.91 -8.21 -8.83
C PHE A 180 17.34 -7.86 -8.41
N ARG A 181 18.36 -8.52 -8.97
CA ARG A 181 19.77 -8.11 -8.79
C ARG A 181 20.02 -6.73 -9.39
N ALA A 182 19.56 -6.48 -10.62
CA ALA A 182 19.66 -5.15 -11.23
C ALA A 182 18.90 -4.09 -10.40
N TRP A 183 17.77 -4.46 -9.79
CA TRP A 183 16.96 -3.57 -8.97
C TRP A 183 17.70 -3.11 -7.71
N VAL A 184 18.33 -4.05 -7.01
CA VAL A 184 19.21 -3.76 -5.87
C VAL A 184 20.40 -2.90 -6.30
N ILE A 185 21.02 -3.18 -7.45
CA ILE A 185 22.15 -2.39 -7.93
C ILE A 185 21.73 -0.96 -8.23
N VAL A 186 20.64 -0.74 -8.98
CA VAL A 186 20.13 0.61 -9.34
C VAL A 186 19.78 1.42 -8.09
N ASP A 187 19.31 0.79 -7.02
CA ASP A 187 19.13 1.45 -5.72
C ASP A 187 20.44 1.86 -5.05
N GLY A 188 21.51 1.07 -5.21
CA GLY A 188 22.83 1.41 -4.68
C GLY A 188 23.47 2.63 -5.35
N LEU A 189 23.08 2.96 -6.59
CA LEU A 189 23.70 4.01 -7.38
C LEU A 189 23.32 5.43 -6.94
N LYS A 190 24.29 6.34 -6.98
CA LYS A 190 24.11 7.79 -6.81
C LYS A 190 23.69 8.42 -8.13
N SER A 191 23.08 9.61 -8.09
CA SER A 191 22.64 10.31 -9.31
C SER A 191 23.78 10.54 -10.31
N ASP A 192 25.00 10.79 -9.83
CA ASP A 192 26.18 10.99 -10.70
C ASP A 192 26.58 9.73 -11.46
N ASP A 193 26.27 8.53 -10.93
CA ASP A 193 26.54 7.25 -11.61
C ASP A 193 25.66 7.05 -12.86
N PHE A 194 24.58 7.85 -12.99
CA PHE A 194 23.68 7.84 -14.16
C PHE A 194 24.04 8.92 -15.19
N ALA A 195 25.08 9.73 -14.96
CA ALA A 195 25.43 10.79 -15.90
C ALA A 195 25.75 10.21 -17.28
N ASP A 196 25.00 10.65 -18.29
CA ASP A 196 25.32 10.34 -19.69
C ASP A 196 26.54 11.19 -20.10
N PRO A 197 27.68 10.57 -20.49
CA PRO A 197 28.84 11.31 -20.96
C PRO A 197 28.54 12.23 -22.16
N LEU A 198 27.54 11.89 -22.97
CA LEU A 198 27.12 12.67 -24.14
C LEU A 198 26.13 13.79 -23.79
N ARG A 199 25.47 13.69 -22.62
CA ARG A 199 24.50 14.66 -22.12
C ARG A 199 24.80 15.00 -20.66
N PRO A 200 25.98 15.58 -20.37
CA PRO A 200 26.33 15.93 -19.01
C PRO A 200 25.30 16.91 -18.44
N GLY A 201 24.66 16.52 -17.33
CA GLY A 201 23.67 17.34 -16.65
C GLY A 201 22.20 16.91 -16.83
N ASP A 202 21.90 15.82 -17.55
CA ASP A 202 20.55 15.23 -17.53
C ASP A 202 20.26 14.58 -16.16
N LYS A 203 19.72 15.39 -15.24
CA LYS A 203 19.42 14.98 -13.86
C LYS A 203 18.26 13.99 -13.77
N ASN A 204 17.41 13.92 -14.80
CA ASN A 204 16.17 13.13 -14.77
C ASN A 204 16.40 11.66 -15.11
N LEU A 205 17.54 11.33 -15.73
CA LEU A 205 17.84 9.99 -16.21
C LEU A 205 17.85 8.91 -15.10
N SER A 206 18.38 9.25 -13.93
CA SER A 206 18.35 8.34 -12.77
C SER A 206 16.92 8.03 -12.32
N ALA A 207 16.05 9.02 -12.35
CA ALA A 207 14.64 8.90 -11.97
C ALA A 207 13.87 8.06 -13.01
N LEU A 208 14.13 8.27 -14.31
CA LEU A 208 13.55 7.48 -15.40
C LEU A 208 13.92 5.99 -15.30
N ILE A 209 15.19 5.68 -15.05
CA ILE A 209 15.63 4.29 -14.88
C ILE A 209 14.94 3.64 -13.67
N ARG A 210 14.86 4.36 -12.55
CA ARG A 210 14.18 3.86 -11.35
C ARG A 210 12.70 3.63 -11.57
N ALA A 211 12.02 4.56 -12.26
CA ALA A 211 10.62 4.41 -12.63
C ALA A 211 10.38 3.19 -13.53
N ASN A 212 11.26 2.94 -14.50
CA ASN A 212 11.20 1.74 -15.33
C ASN A 212 11.38 0.46 -14.50
N MET A 213 12.27 0.46 -13.51
CA MET A 213 12.42 -0.68 -12.60
C MET A 213 11.14 -0.94 -11.80
N CYS A 214 10.46 0.09 -11.31
CA CYS A 214 9.19 -0.07 -10.61
C CYS A 214 8.10 -0.66 -11.52
N SER A 215 7.98 -0.18 -12.77
CA SER A 215 7.02 -0.71 -13.75
C SER A 215 7.29 -2.20 -14.07
N LEU A 216 8.56 -2.58 -14.16
CA LEU A 216 8.95 -3.98 -14.35
C LEU A 216 8.66 -4.86 -13.14
N SER A 217 8.77 -4.33 -11.92
CA SER A 217 8.55 -5.09 -10.68
C SER A 217 7.12 -5.63 -10.58
N VAL A 218 6.12 -4.82 -10.94
CA VAL A 218 4.70 -5.24 -10.92
C VAL A 218 4.43 -6.33 -11.95
N THR A 219 5.06 -6.24 -13.13
CA THR A 219 4.91 -7.26 -14.18
C THR A 219 5.32 -8.66 -13.70
N CYS A 220 6.22 -8.75 -12.71
CA CYS A 220 6.65 -10.02 -12.12
C CYS A 220 5.59 -10.68 -11.22
N LEU A 221 4.69 -9.89 -10.64
CA LEU A 221 3.75 -10.32 -9.60
C LEU A 221 2.30 -10.48 -10.10
N ASP A 222 2.01 -10.18 -11.37
CA ASP A 222 0.64 -10.35 -11.89
C ASP A 222 0.15 -11.80 -11.70
N ASP A 223 -1.04 -11.94 -11.08
CA ASP A 223 -1.69 -13.18 -10.62
C ASP A 223 -2.12 -14.16 -11.73
N THR A 224 -1.46 -14.13 -12.88
CA THR A 224 -1.73 -15.09 -13.95
C THR A 224 -1.32 -16.51 -13.52
N PRO A 225 -2.11 -17.55 -13.88
CA PRO A 225 -1.75 -18.95 -13.62
C PRO A 225 -0.34 -19.25 -14.13
N GLY A 226 0.59 -19.54 -13.21
CA GLY A 226 2.00 -19.81 -13.51
C GLY A 226 2.99 -18.71 -13.08
N SER A 227 2.56 -17.68 -12.34
CA SER A 227 3.48 -16.83 -11.60
C SER A 227 4.28 -17.67 -10.59
N LEU A 228 5.58 -17.40 -10.49
CA LEU A 228 6.44 -18.09 -9.54
C LEU A 228 6.09 -17.68 -8.11
N PRO A 229 6.25 -18.57 -7.11
CA PRO A 229 6.09 -18.20 -5.71
C PRO A 229 6.94 -16.98 -5.35
N VAL A 230 6.38 -16.05 -4.58
CA VAL A 230 7.07 -14.84 -4.09
C VAL A 230 8.38 -15.18 -3.38
N SER A 231 8.50 -16.37 -2.80
CA SER A 231 9.74 -16.86 -2.18
C SER A 231 10.94 -16.95 -3.12
N ILE A 232 10.73 -17.28 -4.41
CA ILE A 232 11.80 -17.35 -5.42
C ILE A 232 12.29 -15.95 -5.76
N ILE A 233 11.35 -15.04 -5.97
CA ILE A 233 11.59 -13.62 -6.21
C ILE A 233 12.34 -13.00 -5.01
N ALA A 234 11.85 -13.26 -3.79
CA ALA A 234 12.47 -12.81 -2.56
C ALA A 234 13.91 -13.32 -2.45
N SER A 235 14.18 -14.60 -2.72
CA SER A 235 15.53 -15.18 -2.71
C SER A 235 16.49 -14.41 -3.62
N ALA A 236 16.07 -14.09 -4.84
CA ALA A 236 16.88 -13.31 -5.77
C ALA A 236 17.16 -11.87 -5.32
N ALA A 237 16.25 -11.28 -4.54
CA ALA A 237 16.43 -9.98 -3.90
C ALA A 237 17.24 -10.04 -2.59
N GLY A 238 17.74 -11.22 -2.19
CA GLY A 238 18.47 -11.45 -0.94
C GLY A 238 17.57 -11.78 0.27
N GLY A 239 16.30 -12.06 0.04
CA GLY A 239 15.28 -12.43 1.02
C GLY A 239 14.08 -11.47 1.02
N THR A 240 13.03 -11.84 1.75
CA THR A 240 11.77 -11.07 1.85
C THR A 240 12.01 -9.68 2.46
N PHE A 241 12.82 -9.60 3.51
CA PHE A 241 13.11 -8.32 4.18
C PHE A 241 13.88 -7.33 3.28
N PRO A 242 15.00 -7.71 2.62
CA PRO A 242 15.65 -6.84 1.65
C PRO A 242 14.73 -6.36 0.54
N MET A 243 13.87 -7.24 0.00
CA MET A 243 12.91 -6.90 -1.04
C MET A 243 11.86 -5.88 -0.58
N ALA A 244 11.20 -6.13 0.56
CA ALA A 244 10.22 -5.20 1.13
C ALA A 244 10.86 -3.83 1.46
N SER A 245 12.07 -3.85 2.02
CA SER A 245 12.84 -2.64 2.29
C SER A 245 13.21 -1.89 1.01
N LEU A 246 13.59 -2.60 -0.06
CA LEU A 246 13.91 -2.03 -1.38
C LEU A 246 12.71 -1.29 -1.95
N ALA A 247 11.52 -1.90 -1.96
CA ALA A 247 10.29 -1.27 -2.46
C ALA A 247 10.00 0.07 -1.76
N LEU A 248 10.14 0.11 -0.42
CA LEU A 248 9.97 1.36 0.34
C LEU A 248 11.03 2.41 0.05
N ARG A 249 12.29 2.01 -0.16
CA ARG A 249 13.35 2.95 -0.57
C ARG A 249 13.06 3.57 -1.93
N TYR A 250 12.54 2.79 -2.87
CA TYR A 250 12.08 3.28 -4.18
C TYR A 250 10.97 4.32 -4.05
N ILE A 251 9.96 4.08 -3.22
CA ILE A 251 8.88 5.06 -2.97
C ILE A 251 9.45 6.38 -2.42
N ARG A 252 10.30 6.32 -1.39
CA ARG A 252 10.92 7.52 -0.80
C ARG A 252 11.76 8.29 -1.80
N ARG A 253 12.51 7.57 -2.64
CA ARG A 253 13.44 8.16 -3.59
C ARG A 253 12.72 8.78 -4.78
N MET A 254 11.75 8.09 -5.36
CA MET A 254 10.92 8.66 -6.42
C MET A 254 10.11 9.84 -5.90
N ALA A 255 9.59 9.78 -4.67
CA ALA A 255 8.91 10.91 -4.07
C ALA A 255 9.82 12.15 -3.99
N ARG A 256 11.08 11.95 -3.55
CA ARG A 256 12.10 13.00 -3.52
C ARG A 256 12.47 13.50 -4.92
N GLU A 257 12.59 12.61 -5.90
CA GLU A 257 12.91 12.99 -7.29
C GLU A 257 11.81 13.84 -7.90
N VAL A 258 10.55 13.40 -7.80
CA VAL A 258 9.40 14.18 -8.26
C VAL A 258 9.35 15.53 -7.54
N SER A 259 9.61 15.57 -6.24
CA SER A 259 9.64 16.81 -5.45
C SER A 259 10.77 17.76 -5.86
N ASN A 260 11.91 17.24 -6.31
CA ASN A 260 13.08 18.02 -6.72
C ASN A 260 13.06 18.44 -8.19
N MET A 261 12.21 17.83 -9.03
CA MET A 261 12.10 18.23 -10.43
C MET A 261 11.64 19.69 -10.52
N PRO A 262 12.19 20.49 -11.45
CA PRO A 262 11.72 21.86 -11.64
C PRO A 262 10.24 21.85 -12.03
N GLU A 263 9.51 22.88 -11.63
CA GLU A 263 8.14 23.03 -12.09
C GLU A 263 8.15 23.36 -13.60
N PRO A 264 7.49 22.56 -14.45
CA PRO A 264 7.58 22.74 -15.89
C PRO A 264 6.92 24.07 -16.27
N ARG A 265 7.71 24.96 -16.89
CA ARG A 265 7.25 26.29 -17.38
C ARG A 265 6.15 26.17 -18.46
N VAL A 266 6.22 25.10 -19.26
CA VAL A 266 5.24 24.73 -20.27
C VAL A 266 4.93 23.25 -20.04
N ARG A 267 3.67 22.92 -19.80
CA ARG A 267 3.23 21.56 -19.45
C ARG A 267 2.75 20.83 -20.71
N ALA A 268 3.57 20.88 -21.76
CA ALA A 268 3.37 20.15 -23.01
C ALA A 268 4.11 18.80 -22.98
N ARG A 269 3.63 17.82 -23.75
CA ARG A 269 4.25 16.49 -23.89
C ARG A 269 5.72 16.55 -24.34
N GLU A 270 6.08 17.60 -25.08
CA GLU A 270 7.43 17.86 -25.58
C GLU A 270 8.39 18.38 -24.50
N ASN A 271 7.87 18.83 -23.36
CA ASN A 271 8.69 19.24 -22.23
C ASN A 271 9.27 18.01 -21.53
N ILE A 272 10.59 17.87 -21.59
CA ILE A 272 11.35 16.76 -21.02
C ILE A 272 11.12 16.62 -19.52
N ASP A 273 11.05 17.72 -18.76
CA ASP A 273 10.82 17.69 -17.32
C ASP A 273 9.40 17.21 -16.99
N PHE A 274 8.40 17.64 -17.78
CA PHE A 274 7.02 17.19 -17.60
C PHE A 274 6.84 15.71 -17.93
N SER A 275 7.42 15.26 -19.03
CA SER A 275 7.45 13.84 -19.41
C SER A 275 8.15 13.00 -18.34
N SER A 276 9.30 13.46 -17.84
CA SER A 276 10.05 12.80 -16.77
C SER A 276 9.25 12.70 -15.47
N MET A 277 8.54 13.76 -15.09
CA MET A 277 7.65 13.76 -13.93
C MET A 277 6.52 12.75 -14.07
N THR A 278 5.91 12.66 -15.26
CA THR A 278 4.83 11.72 -15.55
C THR A 278 5.32 10.27 -15.46
N VAL A 279 6.50 9.98 -15.99
CA VAL A 279 7.14 8.66 -15.88
C VAL A 279 7.46 8.33 -14.42
N CYS A 280 8.00 9.28 -13.65
CA CYS A 280 8.32 9.07 -12.24
C CYS A 280 7.08 8.90 -11.37
N ALA A 281 6.00 9.64 -11.64
CA ALA A 281 4.71 9.44 -11.00
C ALA A 281 4.17 8.03 -11.31
N THR A 282 4.26 7.60 -12.57
CA THR A 282 3.90 6.24 -12.96
C THR A 282 4.73 5.21 -12.18
N GLY A 283 6.05 5.38 -12.13
CA GLY A 283 6.95 4.52 -11.35
C GLY A 283 6.59 4.46 -9.86
N LEU A 284 6.23 5.61 -9.27
CA LEU A 284 5.78 5.71 -7.87
C LEU A 284 4.49 4.92 -7.63
N ALA A 285 3.50 5.07 -8.50
CA ALA A 285 2.27 4.29 -8.45
C ALA A 285 2.56 2.78 -8.56
N GLN A 286 3.45 2.38 -9.47
CA GLN A 286 3.84 0.97 -9.65
C GLN A 286 4.60 0.42 -8.44
N ALA A 287 5.45 1.20 -7.77
CA ALA A 287 6.10 0.74 -6.54
C ALA A 287 5.11 0.52 -5.38
N ILE A 288 4.07 1.37 -5.28
CA ILE A 288 3.00 1.18 -4.30
C ILE A 288 2.19 -0.08 -4.63
N LEU A 289 1.82 -0.26 -5.90
CA LEU A 289 1.12 -1.46 -6.36
C LEU A 289 1.94 -2.73 -6.11
N PHE A 290 3.24 -2.71 -6.37
CA PHE A 290 4.14 -3.82 -6.08
C PHE A 290 4.10 -4.21 -4.59
N MET A 291 4.12 -3.25 -3.66
CA MET A 291 3.99 -3.55 -2.23
C MET A 291 2.64 -4.18 -1.88
N GLN A 292 1.55 -3.72 -2.50
CA GLN A 292 0.24 -4.33 -2.31
C GLN A 292 0.22 -5.77 -2.80
N SER A 293 0.73 -6.03 -4.01
CA SER A 293 0.83 -7.38 -4.57
C SER A 293 1.73 -8.30 -3.71
N LEU A 294 2.81 -7.77 -3.13
CA LEU A 294 3.63 -8.51 -2.17
C LEU A 294 2.87 -8.88 -0.90
N GLY A 295 2.02 -7.98 -0.39
CA GLY A 295 1.17 -8.24 0.77
C GLY A 295 0.11 -9.30 0.51
N ASP A 296 -0.39 -9.38 -0.73
CA ASP A 296 -1.46 -10.33 -1.09
C ASP A 296 -0.92 -11.74 -1.41
N GLY A 297 0.25 -11.82 -2.05
CA GLY A 297 0.79 -13.09 -2.56
C GLY A 297 1.66 -13.89 -1.58
N ALA A 298 1.98 -13.37 -0.39
CA ALA A 298 2.90 -14.03 0.54
C ALA A 298 2.55 -13.81 2.01
N GLU A 299 2.43 -14.92 2.77
CA GLU A 299 2.20 -14.90 4.21
C GLU A 299 3.29 -14.08 4.94
N GLY A 300 2.87 -13.17 5.81
CA GLY A 300 3.75 -12.34 6.63
C GLY A 300 4.40 -11.15 5.93
N CYS A 301 4.31 -11.04 4.59
CA CYS A 301 4.88 -9.89 3.86
C CYS A 301 4.16 -8.59 4.21
N GLN A 302 2.83 -8.63 4.35
CA GLN A 302 2.03 -7.47 4.72
C GLN A 302 2.42 -6.96 6.11
N GLU A 303 2.50 -7.86 7.09
CA GLU A 303 2.87 -7.55 8.48
C GLU A 303 4.30 -6.98 8.53
N LEU A 304 5.21 -7.57 7.74
CA LEU A 304 6.57 -7.07 7.62
C LEU A 304 6.61 -5.65 7.04
N LEU A 305 5.89 -5.39 5.94
CA LEU A 305 5.79 -4.06 5.32
C LEU A 305 5.27 -3.02 6.31
N LEU A 306 4.23 -3.37 7.08
CA LEU A 306 3.66 -2.54 8.14
C LEU A 306 4.69 -2.28 9.25
N GLN A 307 5.41 -3.32 9.69
CA GLN A 307 6.45 -3.21 10.74
C GLN A 307 7.59 -2.26 10.32
N ILE A 308 8.01 -2.29 9.06
CA ILE A 308 9.06 -1.39 8.55
C ILE A 308 8.54 -0.01 8.12
N GLY A 309 7.25 0.28 8.38
CA GLY A 309 6.64 1.60 8.25
C GLY A 309 6.19 1.95 6.83
N SER A 310 5.52 1.02 6.14
CA SER A 310 4.96 1.25 4.81
C SER A 310 3.91 2.36 4.79
N ILE A 311 2.96 2.36 5.73
CA ILE A 311 1.90 3.38 5.85
C ILE A 311 2.49 4.79 5.93
N ARG A 312 3.43 4.98 6.84
CA ARG A 312 4.18 6.25 6.97
C ARG A 312 4.85 6.65 5.66
N THR A 313 5.49 5.70 4.99
CA THR A 313 6.27 5.97 3.79
C THR A 313 5.37 6.40 2.62
N VAL A 314 4.24 5.71 2.43
CA VAL A 314 3.26 6.03 1.38
C VAL A 314 2.60 7.37 1.67
N LEU A 315 2.10 7.61 2.89
CA LEU A 315 1.48 8.88 3.25
C LEU A 315 2.44 10.06 3.15
N TYR A 316 3.68 9.92 3.59
CA TYR A 316 4.69 10.96 3.44
C TYR A 316 4.94 11.29 1.97
N ALA A 317 5.01 10.28 1.10
CA ALA A 317 5.19 10.48 -0.34
C ALA A 317 4.03 11.28 -0.96
N VAL A 318 2.77 10.90 -0.69
CA VAL A 318 1.62 11.61 -1.27
C VAL A 318 1.39 12.98 -0.64
N ALA A 319 1.58 13.13 0.67
CA ALA A 319 1.47 14.42 1.36
C ALA A 319 2.52 15.44 0.88
N ALA A 320 3.70 14.98 0.48
CA ALA A 320 4.74 15.84 -0.10
C ALA A 320 4.50 16.20 -1.57
N LEU A 321 3.67 15.44 -2.29
CA LEU A 321 3.54 15.54 -3.74
C LEU A 321 2.16 15.99 -4.25
N TRP A 322 1.11 15.94 -3.45
CA TRP A 322 -0.26 16.08 -3.93
C TRP A 322 -0.50 17.34 -4.79
N GLU A 323 0.05 18.50 -4.43
CA GLU A 323 -0.07 19.73 -5.24
C GLU A 323 0.50 19.52 -6.64
N ARG A 324 1.70 18.93 -6.72
CA ARG A 324 2.38 18.65 -7.99
C ARG A 324 1.66 17.59 -8.81
N LEU A 325 1.01 16.63 -8.15
CA LEU A 325 0.26 15.57 -8.82
C LEU A 325 -1.06 16.09 -9.40
N LEU A 326 -1.72 17.02 -8.70
CA LEU A 326 -3.05 17.50 -9.03
C LEU A 326 -3.10 18.83 -9.78
N THR A 327 -1.97 19.49 -10.04
CA THR A 327 -2.01 20.75 -10.81
C THR A 327 -2.15 20.45 -12.32
N PRO A 328 -3.17 20.98 -13.04
CA PRO A 328 -3.35 20.79 -14.49
C PRO A 328 -2.22 21.34 -15.35
N ALA A 329 -2.09 20.85 -16.57
CA ALA A 329 -1.25 21.50 -17.56
C ALA A 329 -1.92 22.81 -18.03
N LEU A 330 -1.42 23.97 -17.60
CA LEU A 330 -1.86 25.24 -18.17
C LEU A 330 -1.21 25.42 -19.54
N ASN A 331 -1.88 24.97 -20.60
CA ASN A 331 -1.56 25.38 -21.97
C ASN A 331 -2.68 26.28 -22.47
N GLY A 332 -2.34 27.52 -22.82
CA GLY A 332 -3.29 28.51 -23.35
C GLY A 332 -3.79 28.23 -24.78
N SER A 333 -3.39 27.10 -25.40
CA SER A 333 -3.67 26.80 -26.81
C SER A 333 -4.13 25.36 -27.10
N ASP A 334 -4.15 24.45 -26.13
CA ASP A 334 -4.37 23.01 -26.41
C ASP A 334 -5.76 22.53 -25.99
N ASN A 335 -6.39 21.75 -26.87
CA ASN A 335 -7.68 21.09 -26.66
C ASN A 335 -7.64 19.93 -25.63
N GLU A 336 -6.51 19.65 -24.97
CA GLU A 336 -6.32 18.56 -24.01
C GLU A 336 -5.67 19.05 -22.69
N PRO A 337 -6.45 19.64 -21.76
CA PRO A 337 -5.93 20.14 -20.48
C PRO A 337 -5.38 19.04 -19.52
N ASP A 338 -5.64 17.77 -19.84
CA ASP A 338 -5.42 16.62 -18.96
C ASP A 338 -4.20 15.75 -19.31
N VAL A 339 -3.33 16.18 -20.24
CA VAL A 339 -2.16 15.37 -20.64
C VAL A 339 -1.30 15.03 -19.40
N GLY A 340 -1.09 13.74 -19.14
CA GLY A 340 -0.30 13.25 -18.00
C GLY A 340 -0.95 13.40 -16.63
N LEU A 341 -2.09 14.08 -16.51
CA LEU A 341 -2.84 14.18 -15.26
C LEU A 341 -3.37 12.81 -14.78
N PRO A 342 -3.95 11.93 -15.62
CA PRO A 342 -4.37 10.60 -15.19
C PRO A 342 -3.25 9.79 -14.53
N ALA A 343 -2.05 9.81 -15.12
CA ALA A 343 -0.89 9.10 -14.59
C ALA A 343 -0.43 9.66 -13.23
N ARG A 344 -0.52 10.99 -13.03
CA ARG A 344 -0.21 11.63 -11.75
C ARG A 344 -1.29 11.37 -10.69
N ARG A 345 -2.58 11.43 -11.05
CA ARG A 345 -3.71 11.07 -10.18
C ARG A 345 -3.62 9.61 -9.73
N ASN A 346 -3.16 8.72 -10.61
CA ASN A 346 -2.99 7.30 -10.29
C ASN A 346 -2.06 7.04 -9.08
N VAL A 347 -1.12 7.93 -8.78
CA VAL A 347 -0.29 7.84 -7.57
C VAL A 347 -1.14 7.94 -6.30
N LEU A 348 -2.05 8.91 -6.23
CA LEU A 348 -2.95 9.10 -5.10
C LEU A 348 -3.91 7.92 -4.99
N TYR A 349 -4.49 7.52 -6.13
CA TYR A 349 -5.36 6.35 -6.21
C TYR A 349 -4.68 5.08 -5.66
N MET A 350 -3.46 4.76 -6.12
CA MET A 350 -2.69 3.62 -5.61
C MET A 350 -2.33 3.75 -4.13
N ALA A 351 -1.99 4.95 -3.66
CA ALA A 351 -1.70 5.19 -2.25
C ALA A 351 -2.92 4.94 -1.35
N TYR A 352 -4.07 5.50 -1.70
CA TYR A 352 -5.31 5.30 -0.94
C TYR A 352 -5.80 3.87 -1.03
N ARG A 353 -5.68 3.23 -2.20
CA ARG A 353 -5.92 1.79 -2.37
C ARG A 353 -5.08 0.95 -1.42
N TYR A 354 -3.77 1.22 -1.35
CA TYR A 354 -2.86 0.48 -0.47
C TYR A 354 -3.21 0.67 1.01
N ILE A 355 -3.58 1.89 1.42
CA ILE A 355 -3.99 2.16 2.81
C ILE A 355 -5.31 1.44 3.12
N GLY A 356 -6.32 1.55 2.25
CA GLY A 356 -7.59 0.86 2.41
C GLY A 356 -7.43 -0.66 2.42
N TYR A 357 -6.59 -1.21 1.55
CA TYR A 357 -6.19 -2.62 1.56
C TYR A 357 -5.57 -3.01 2.91
N SER A 358 -4.60 -2.23 3.38
CA SER A 358 -3.91 -2.50 4.65
C SER A 358 -4.84 -2.43 5.86
N MET A 359 -5.81 -1.51 5.86
CA MET A 359 -6.83 -1.40 6.91
C MET A 359 -7.79 -2.59 6.93
N ASN A 360 -8.05 -3.18 5.77
CA ASN A 360 -8.97 -4.31 5.61
C ASN A 360 -8.30 -5.68 5.73
N CYS A 361 -6.99 -5.78 5.53
CA CYS A 361 -6.29 -7.05 5.45
C CYS A 361 -5.28 -7.31 6.57
N ALA A 362 -4.80 -6.28 7.28
CA ALA A 362 -3.80 -6.47 8.32
C ALA A 362 -4.37 -7.11 9.59
N ASP A 363 -3.59 -7.98 10.23
CA ASP A 363 -3.91 -8.57 11.53
C ASP A 363 -4.15 -7.50 12.61
N ASP A 364 -3.38 -6.41 12.57
CA ASP A 364 -3.50 -5.26 13.47
C ASP A 364 -3.96 -4.01 12.71
N ALA A 365 -5.18 -4.06 12.17
CA ALA A 365 -5.79 -2.94 11.46
C ALA A 365 -5.86 -1.65 12.31
N ALA A 366 -6.05 -1.76 13.64
CA ALA A 366 -6.04 -0.60 14.53
C ALA A 366 -4.68 0.12 14.54
N SER A 367 -3.56 -0.63 14.52
CA SER A 367 -2.22 -0.05 14.32
C SER A 367 -2.08 0.66 12.99
N VAL A 368 -2.57 0.07 11.91
CA VAL A 368 -2.50 0.65 10.56
C VAL A 368 -3.17 2.02 10.55
N ILE A 369 -4.37 2.11 11.10
CA ILE A 369 -5.18 3.33 11.11
C ILE A 369 -4.60 4.37 12.04
N SER A 370 -4.18 3.95 13.25
CA SER A 370 -3.48 4.82 14.19
C SER A 370 -2.25 5.46 13.56
N GLN A 371 -1.43 4.67 12.84
CA GLN A 371 -0.30 5.20 12.08
C GLN A 371 -0.76 6.13 10.97
N ALA A 372 -1.78 5.76 10.19
CA ALA A 372 -2.26 6.58 9.09
C ALA A 372 -2.75 7.95 9.58
N LEU A 373 -3.52 7.99 10.68
CA LEU A 373 -3.96 9.21 11.34
C LEU A 373 -2.78 10.04 11.87
N GLN A 374 -1.76 9.41 12.49
CA GLN A 374 -0.56 10.11 12.96
C GLN A 374 0.24 10.76 11.82
N TYR A 375 0.26 10.13 10.64
CA TYR A 375 0.98 10.61 9.46
C TYR A 375 0.11 11.42 8.49
N GLY A 376 -1.03 11.93 8.95
CA GLY A 376 -1.79 12.97 8.25
C GLY A 376 -2.77 12.46 7.20
N LEU A 377 -3.33 11.25 7.36
CA LEU A 377 -4.30 10.69 6.43
C LEU A 377 -5.49 11.64 6.17
N LEU A 378 -6.11 12.19 7.23
CA LEU A 378 -7.26 13.08 7.10
C LEU A 378 -6.90 14.36 6.34
N GLU A 379 -5.75 14.95 6.67
CA GLU A 379 -5.25 16.15 6.00
C GLU A 379 -4.98 15.89 4.52
N CYS A 380 -4.44 14.71 4.19
CA CYS A 380 -4.17 14.31 2.81
C CYS A 380 -5.47 14.14 2.03
N LEU A 381 -6.44 13.35 2.55
CA LEU A 381 -7.73 13.11 1.91
C LEU A 381 -8.49 14.43 1.63
N LEU A 382 -8.55 15.33 2.61
CA LEU A 382 -9.25 16.60 2.45
C LEU A 382 -8.50 17.57 1.52
N ARG A 383 -7.16 17.58 1.52
CA ARG A 383 -6.38 18.41 0.57
C ARG A 383 -6.55 17.92 -0.86
N THR A 384 -6.44 16.62 -1.10
CA THR A 384 -6.57 16.08 -2.46
C THR A 384 -8.00 16.18 -2.95
N GLY A 385 -8.98 15.85 -2.10
CA GLY A 385 -10.38 15.85 -2.49
C GLY A 385 -10.99 17.23 -2.73
N THR A 386 -10.35 18.31 -2.24
CA THR A 386 -10.78 19.69 -2.49
C THR A 386 -10.10 20.34 -3.70
N SER A 387 -9.21 19.61 -4.39
CA SER A 387 -8.56 20.11 -5.61
C SER A 387 -9.59 20.39 -6.71
N PRO A 388 -9.54 21.54 -7.40
CA PRO A 388 -10.47 21.85 -8.49
C PRO A 388 -10.51 20.76 -9.58
N VAL A 389 -9.39 20.09 -9.81
CA VAL A 389 -9.25 19.01 -10.81
C VAL A 389 -10.10 17.80 -10.47
N GLU A 390 -10.16 17.45 -9.18
CA GLU A 390 -10.98 16.34 -8.71
C GLU A 390 -12.47 16.68 -8.78
N ARG A 391 -12.84 17.97 -8.78
CA ARG A 391 -14.26 18.42 -8.85
C ARG A 391 -14.87 18.35 -10.25
N VAL A 392 -14.07 18.49 -11.30
CA VAL A 392 -14.57 18.59 -12.69
C VAL A 392 -15.16 17.25 -13.16
N ASP A 393 -14.66 16.13 -12.64
CA ASP A 393 -15.11 14.77 -13.00
C ASP A 393 -16.01 14.14 -11.93
N ASN A 394 -16.69 14.98 -11.13
CA ASN A 394 -17.47 14.53 -9.98
C ASN A 394 -18.45 13.39 -10.34
N ALA A 395 -19.11 13.41 -11.51
CA ALA A 395 -20.06 12.36 -11.90
C ALA A 395 -19.46 10.93 -11.96
N ARG A 396 -18.14 10.76 -12.05
CA ARG A 396 -17.45 9.46 -12.10
C ARG A 396 -16.78 9.05 -10.78
N ARG A 397 -16.80 9.94 -9.77
CA ARG A 397 -15.98 9.83 -8.55
C ARG A 397 -16.52 8.86 -7.49
N PHE A 398 -17.63 8.15 -7.72
CA PHE A 398 -18.48 7.74 -6.58
C PHE A 398 -18.41 6.28 -6.13
N GLU A 399 -18.04 5.32 -6.98
CA GLU A 399 -18.08 3.91 -6.56
C GLU A 399 -16.70 3.25 -6.45
N ASP A 400 -15.73 3.65 -7.29
CA ASP A 400 -14.41 3.01 -7.32
C ASP A 400 -13.27 3.87 -6.75
N ASP A 401 -13.56 5.08 -6.30
CA ASP A 401 -12.52 6.00 -5.81
C ASP A 401 -12.14 5.70 -4.35
N HIS A 402 -10.91 5.22 -4.20
CA HIS A 402 -10.40 4.74 -2.91
C HIS A 402 -10.24 5.81 -1.85
N ASP A 403 -10.14 7.10 -2.18
CA ASP A 403 -10.12 8.18 -1.17
C ASP A 403 -11.49 8.36 -0.50
N ILE A 404 -12.56 8.35 -1.30
CA ILE A 404 -13.94 8.43 -0.83
C ILE A 404 -14.31 7.18 -0.03
N GLN A 405 -14.00 6.00 -0.56
CA GLN A 405 -14.23 4.74 0.15
C GLN A 405 -13.48 4.71 1.49
N LEU A 406 -12.23 5.16 1.51
CA LEU A 406 -11.42 5.21 2.73
C LEU A 406 -12.02 6.13 3.79
N LEU A 407 -12.49 7.32 3.38
CA LEU A 407 -13.14 8.27 4.30
C LEU A 407 -14.46 7.69 4.84
N LYS A 408 -15.27 7.06 3.99
CA LYS A 408 -16.53 6.41 4.34
C LYS A 408 -16.34 5.25 5.32
N GLU A 409 -15.32 4.43 5.12
CA GLU A 409 -15.06 3.25 5.96
C GLU A 409 -14.33 3.57 7.27
N LEU A 410 -13.74 4.76 7.41
CA LEU A 410 -12.92 5.10 8.57
C LEU A 410 -13.68 5.02 9.93
N PRO A 411 -14.95 5.47 10.05
CA PRO A 411 -15.64 5.50 11.34
C PRO A 411 -15.84 4.15 12.02
N ARG A 412 -15.95 3.04 11.27
CA ARG A 412 -16.10 1.70 11.87
C ARG A 412 -14.91 1.30 12.75
N PHE A 413 -13.76 1.94 12.58
CA PHE A 413 -12.57 1.69 13.37
C PHE A 413 -12.45 2.57 14.61
N PHE A 414 -13.36 3.54 14.79
CA PHE A 414 -13.37 4.40 15.97
C PHE A 414 -13.80 3.67 17.24
N VAL A 415 -14.20 2.39 17.15
CA VAL A 415 -14.43 1.53 18.32
C VAL A 415 -13.13 1.09 19.01
N PHE A 416 -11.98 1.28 18.36
CA PHE A 416 -10.69 0.87 18.90
C PHE A 416 -10.00 2.02 19.65
N SER A 417 -9.67 1.77 20.91
CA SER A 417 -9.04 2.74 21.81
C SER A 417 -7.74 3.34 21.22
N LYS A 418 -6.95 2.52 20.52
CA LYS A 418 -5.72 2.97 19.85
C LYS A 418 -5.98 3.96 18.71
N VAL A 419 -7.06 3.76 17.96
CA VAL A 419 -7.47 4.64 16.86
C VAL A 419 -7.94 5.97 17.44
N LEU A 420 -8.82 5.95 18.44
CA LEU A 420 -9.33 7.16 19.10
C LEU A 420 -8.22 8.06 19.66
N ARG A 421 -7.20 7.47 20.30
CA ARG A 421 -6.03 8.22 20.79
C ARG A 421 -5.30 9.00 19.68
N SER A 422 -5.29 8.45 18.46
CA SER A 422 -4.65 9.08 17.31
C SER A 422 -5.58 10.05 16.57
N LEU A 423 -6.90 9.87 16.73
CA LEU A 423 -7.94 10.62 16.04
C LEU A 423 -8.04 12.06 16.54
N GLY A 424 -8.06 12.28 17.87
CA GLY A 424 -8.14 13.62 18.44
C GLY A 424 -7.07 14.59 17.90
N PRO A 425 -5.77 14.25 17.99
CA PRO A 425 -4.71 15.05 17.39
C PRO A 425 -4.85 15.23 15.87
N ALA A 426 -5.36 14.24 15.14
CA ALA A 426 -5.57 14.34 13.70
C ALA A 426 -6.69 15.35 13.35
N LEU A 427 -7.81 15.32 14.06
CA LEU A 427 -8.89 16.31 13.92
C LEU A 427 -8.39 17.73 14.24
N GLN A 428 -7.55 17.87 15.27
CA GLN A 428 -6.97 19.16 15.61
C GLN A 428 -6.13 19.72 14.45
N ARG A 429 -5.30 18.89 13.81
CA ARG A 429 -4.50 19.31 12.64
C ARG A 429 -5.37 19.68 11.43
N VAL A 430 -6.46 18.95 11.19
CA VAL A 430 -7.46 19.30 10.15
C VAL A 430 -8.05 20.69 10.39
N ASN A 431 -8.44 20.97 11.65
CA ASN A 431 -9.00 22.27 12.04
C ASN A 431 -7.97 23.40 11.92
N GLN A 432 -6.74 23.19 12.42
CA GLN A 432 -5.65 24.16 12.32
C GLN A 432 -5.29 24.50 10.87
N ALA A 433 -5.38 23.52 9.95
CA ALA A 433 -5.13 23.73 8.54
C ALA A 433 -6.34 24.31 7.77
N GLY A 434 -7.48 24.54 8.44
CA GLY A 434 -8.71 25.07 7.83
C GLY A 434 -9.28 24.16 6.74
N LEU A 435 -9.05 22.84 6.81
CA LEU A 435 -9.40 21.92 5.73
C LEU A 435 -10.90 21.59 5.70
N ALA A 436 -11.59 21.57 6.84
CA ALA A 436 -13.04 21.38 6.90
C ALA A 436 -13.79 22.47 6.09
N VAL A 437 -13.38 23.74 6.23
CA VAL A 437 -13.95 24.87 5.48
C VAL A 437 -13.66 24.76 3.98
N ARG A 438 -12.58 24.09 3.57
CA ARG A 438 -12.31 23.82 2.15
C ARG A 438 -13.18 22.68 1.64
N ALA A 439 -13.39 21.64 2.45
CA ALA A 439 -14.24 20.51 2.14
C ALA A 439 -15.69 20.93 1.91
N SER A 440 -16.19 21.92 2.66
CA SER A 440 -17.56 22.45 2.50
C SER A 440 -17.87 23.08 1.12
N LYS A 441 -16.85 23.26 0.26
CA LYS A 441 -17.04 23.71 -1.13
C LYS A 441 -17.42 22.58 -2.08
N ASP A 442 -17.26 21.33 -1.66
CA ASP A 442 -17.66 20.14 -2.39
C ASP A 442 -18.76 19.44 -1.57
N PRO A 443 -20.03 19.42 -2.03
CA PRO A 443 -21.15 18.90 -1.25
C PRO A 443 -20.97 17.46 -0.77
N ILE A 444 -20.32 16.62 -1.60
CA ILE A 444 -20.23 15.18 -1.35
C ILE A 444 -19.09 14.90 -0.39
N LEU A 445 -17.93 15.51 -0.63
CA LEU A 445 -16.83 15.45 0.33
C LEU A 445 -17.25 16.04 1.69
N TRP A 446 -18.06 17.09 1.67
CA TRP A 446 -18.58 17.72 2.88
C TRP A 446 -19.52 16.79 3.66
N GLU A 447 -20.49 16.16 3.00
CA GLU A 447 -21.39 15.20 3.64
C GLU A 447 -20.63 14.04 4.29
N LEU A 448 -19.67 13.46 3.57
CA LEU A 448 -18.81 12.39 4.09
C LEU A 448 -17.96 12.87 5.27
N TRP A 449 -17.36 14.05 5.15
CA TRP A 449 -16.58 14.64 6.24
C TRP A 449 -17.44 14.93 7.46
N GLN A 450 -18.68 15.42 7.29
CA GLN A 450 -19.60 15.65 8.39
C GLN A 450 -19.95 14.35 9.11
N ALA A 451 -20.18 13.27 8.37
CA ALA A 451 -20.42 11.96 8.97
C ALA A 451 -19.21 11.47 9.78
N VAL A 452 -18.00 11.62 9.23
CA VAL A 452 -16.75 11.26 9.92
C VAL A 452 -16.50 12.12 11.15
N ASP A 453 -16.61 13.46 11.05
CA ASP A 453 -16.40 14.38 12.17
C ASP A 453 -17.44 14.16 13.28
N SER A 454 -18.70 13.92 12.91
CA SER A 454 -19.78 13.64 13.87
C SER A 454 -19.52 12.33 14.63
N ALA A 455 -19.20 11.24 13.91
CA ALA A 455 -18.83 9.97 14.52
C ALA A 455 -17.59 10.10 15.41
N ALA A 456 -16.59 10.83 14.95
CA ALA A 456 -15.35 11.03 15.68
C ALA A 456 -15.58 11.80 17.00
N ARG A 457 -16.42 12.84 17.00
CA ARG A 457 -16.77 13.59 18.21
C ARG A 457 -17.52 12.72 19.22
N VAL A 458 -18.54 12.00 18.76
CA VAL A 458 -19.31 11.08 19.62
C VAL A 458 -18.38 10.04 20.26
N PHE A 459 -17.54 9.38 19.47
CA PHE A 459 -16.68 8.32 19.99
C PHE A 459 -15.46 8.83 20.78
N THR A 460 -14.95 10.01 20.48
CA THR A 460 -13.87 10.62 21.28
C THR A 460 -14.38 11.01 22.67
N ASN A 461 -15.64 11.44 22.80
CA ASN A 461 -16.24 11.68 24.13
C ASN A 461 -16.29 10.41 24.99
N PHE A 462 -16.44 9.22 24.38
CA PHE A 462 -16.35 7.96 25.12
C PHE A 462 -14.91 7.62 25.50
N TYR A 463 -13.91 8.04 24.71
CA TYR A 463 -12.51 7.86 25.06
C TYR A 463 -12.07 8.77 26.21
N GLU A 464 -12.44 10.04 26.10
CA GLU A 464 -12.23 11.11 27.08
C GLU A 464 -13.28 11.00 28.18
N LEU A 465 -13.22 9.90 28.94
CA LEU A 465 -14.14 9.59 30.02
C LEU A 465 -14.30 10.79 30.98
N PRO A 466 -15.54 11.13 31.39
CA PRO A 466 -15.77 12.13 32.43
C PRO A 466 -15.15 11.71 33.78
N GLU A 467 -14.83 12.69 34.63
CA GLU A 467 -14.41 12.46 36.02
C GLU A 467 -15.39 11.49 36.71
N GLY A 468 -14.90 10.31 37.13
CA GLY A 468 -15.71 9.30 37.84
C GLY A 468 -15.80 7.91 37.20
N VAL A 469 -15.12 7.61 36.08
CA VAL A 469 -15.13 6.28 35.44
C VAL A 469 -13.72 5.89 34.95
N PRO A 470 -13.27 4.63 34.99
CA PRO A 470 -13.35 3.59 36.04
C PRO A 470 -11.96 3.27 36.65
N PHE A 471 -11.95 2.85 37.92
CA PHE A 471 -10.75 2.56 38.73
C PHE A 471 -9.71 1.67 38.03
N TYR A 472 -10.10 0.72 37.19
CA TYR A 472 -9.18 -0.27 36.63
C TYR A 472 -8.13 0.32 35.67
N ARG A 473 -8.35 1.52 35.12
CA ARG A 473 -7.40 2.19 34.21
C ARG A 473 -6.30 2.93 34.96
N TYR A 474 -6.63 3.48 36.13
CA TYR A 474 -5.79 4.40 36.89
C TYR A 474 -5.50 3.94 38.31
N GLN A 475 -5.94 2.76 38.72
CA GLN A 475 -5.71 2.22 40.06
C GLN A 475 -5.30 0.75 39.99
N CYS A 476 -4.50 0.33 40.96
CA CYS A 476 -4.18 -1.08 41.18
C CYS A 476 -5.46 -1.89 41.46
N GLY A 477 -5.68 -2.98 40.73
CA GLY A 477 -6.85 -3.84 40.89
C GLY A 477 -6.80 -4.78 42.10
N SER A 478 -5.87 -4.58 43.04
CA SER A 478 -5.87 -5.31 44.32
C SER A 478 -6.76 -4.55 45.30
N PRO A 479 -7.70 -5.23 45.98
CA PRO A 479 -8.62 -4.58 46.90
C PRO A 479 -7.92 -3.93 48.11
N THR A 480 -6.66 -4.29 48.37
CA THR A 480 -5.86 -3.78 49.48
C THR A 480 -4.88 -2.68 49.04
N CYS A 481 -4.86 -2.31 47.76
CA CYS A 481 -3.88 -1.39 47.20
C CYS A 481 -4.54 -0.12 46.62
N SER A 482 -4.07 1.04 47.07
CA SER A 482 -4.55 2.35 46.61
C SER A 482 -3.58 3.04 45.65
N VAL A 483 -2.61 2.32 45.07
CA VAL A 483 -1.67 2.91 44.11
C VAL A 483 -2.42 3.31 42.85
N GLU A 484 -2.23 4.56 42.45
CA GLU A 484 -2.76 5.11 41.22
C GLU A 484 -1.70 5.17 40.11
N PHE A 485 -2.15 5.12 38.86
CA PHE A 485 -1.34 5.16 37.66
C PHE A 485 -1.73 6.34 36.80
N SER A 486 -0.75 6.96 36.15
CA SER A 486 -1.04 7.76 34.96
C SER A 486 -1.46 6.84 33.79
N GLU A 487 -2.13 7.41 32.79
CA GLU A 487 -2.57 6.65 31.61
C GLU A 487 -1.40 5.90 30.95
N ASP A 488 -0.26 6.58 30.87
CA ASP A 488 0.97 6.14 30.20
C ASP A 488 1.99 5.47 31.15
N ASP A 489 1.58 5.08 32.37
CA ASP A 489 2.48 4.39 33.29
C ASP A 489 2.87 3.00 32.75
N ILE A 490 4.09 2.91 32.22
CA ILE A 490 4.68 1.68 31.70
C ILE A 490 5.11 0.70 32.80
N THR A 491 5.15 1.16 34.06
CA THR A 491 5.59 0.34 35.20
C THR A 491 4.45 -0.53 35.75
N ALA A 492 3.21 -0.21 35.42
CA ALA A 492 2.05 -0.98 35.81
C ALA A 492 1.98 -2.33 35.06
N PHE A 493 1.98 -3.43 35.82
CA PHE A 493 1.71 -4.76 35.29
C PHE A 493 0.26 -4.85 34.84
N ARG A 494 -0.03 -5.57 33.75
CA ARG A 494 -1.40 -5.84 33.30
C ARG A 494 -1.72 -7.31 33.44
N CYS A 495 -2.98 -7.63 33.78
CA CYS A 495 -3.45 -8.99 33.66
C CYS A 495 -3.28 -9.45 32.20
N SER A 496 -2.55 -10.54 31.97
CA SER A 496 -2.32 -11.09 30.62
C SER A 496 -3.59 -11.68 30.00
N GLY A 497 -4.59 -12.04 30.81
CA GLY A 497 -5.89 -12.54 30.37
C GLY A 497 -6.79 -11.43 29.84
N CYS A 498 -7.34 -10.59 30.74
CA CYS A 498 -8.30 -9.56 30.35
C CYS A 498 -7.67 -8.29 29.75
N LEU A 499 -6.40 -7.99 30.04
CA LEU A 499 -5.66 -6.79 29.63
C LEU A 499 -6.22 -5.44 30.12
N LEU A 500 -7.27 -5.46 30.92
CA LEU A 500 -7.92 -4.27 31.49
C LEU A 500 -7.35 -3.92 32.86
N THR A 501 -7.30 -4.88 33.78
CA THR A 501 -6.85 -4.64 35.16
C THR A 501 -5.34 -4.45 35.24
N ARG A 502 -4.93 -3.37 35.92
CA ARG A 502 -3.52 -3.01 36.18
C ARG A 502 -3.11 -3.32 37.62
N TYR A 503 -1.82 -3.56 37.85
CA TYR A 503 -1.24 -3.86 39.15
C TYR A 503 0.12 -3.18 39.30
N CYS A 504 0.42 -2.65 40.49
CA CYS A 504 1.72 -2.04 40.77
C CYS A 504 2.82 -3.10 40.99
N SER A 505 2.43 -4.35 41.28
CA SER A 505 3.35 -5.45 41.53
C SER A 505 2.72 -6.81 41.23
N LYS A 506 3.55 -7.85 41.08
CA LYS A 506 3.11 -9.25 40.99
C LYS A 506 2.38 -9.72 42.25
N ILE A 507 2.70 -9.14 43.42
CA ILE A 507 2.04 -9.48 44.69
C ILE A 507 0.58 -9.02 44.64
N CYS A 508 0.33 -7.77 44.26
CA CYS A 508 -1.02 -7.24 44.08
C CYS A 508 -1.82 -8.01 43.01
N GLN A 509 -1.16 -8.45 41.93
CA GLN A 509 -1.81 -9.29 40.93
C GLN A 509 -2.27 -10.63 41.52
N LYS A 510 -1.42 -11.29 42.32
CA LYS A 510 -1.75 -12.58 42.95
C LYS A 510 -2.88 -12.43 43.97
N ASP A 511 -2.81 -11.40 44.80
CA ASP A 511 -3.85 -11.05 45.78
C ASP A 511 -5.20 -10.84 45.09
N ALA A 512 -5.25 -9.99 44.06
CA ALA A 512 -6.46 -9.76 43.27
C ALA A 512 -6.98 -11.04 42.59
N TRP A 513 -6.08 -11.90 42.11
CA TRP A 513 -6.44 -13.17 41.47
C TRP A 513 -7.18 -14.09 42.43
N GLU A 514 -6.70 -14.21 43.66
CA GLU A 514 -7.30 -15.01 44.74
C GLU A 514 -8.60 -14.36 45.25
N SER A 515 -8.68 -13.03 45.27
CA SER A 515 -9.83 -12.28 45.79
C SER A 515 -11.01 -12.14 44.83
N GLY A 516 -10.95 -12.74 43.64
CA GLY A 516 -12.08 -12.78 42.69
C GLY A 516 -11.78 -12.35 41.26
N HIS A 517 -10.62 -11.71 40.99
CA HIS A 517 -10.28 -11.30 39.62
C HIS A 517 -10.24 -12.49 38.64
N ARG A 518 -9.94 -13.71 39.11
CA ARG A 518 -10.00 -14.92 38.27
C ARG A 518 -11.36 -15.11 37.60
N ILE A 519 -12.47 -14.84 38.31
CA ILE A 519 -13.83 -15.00 37.80
C ILE A 519 -14.10 -13.90 36.76
N HIS A 520 -13.83 -12.65 37.12
CA HIS A 520 -14.03 -11.49 36.25
C HIS A 520 -13.18 -11.57 34.97
N CYS A 521 -11.92 -12.01 35.11
CA CYS A 521 -11.02 -12.22 33.98
C CYS A 521 -11.55 -13.31 33.04
N ARG A 522 -12.12 -14.40 33.58
CA ARG A 522 -12.74 -15.44 32.75
C ARG A 522 -13.95 -14.88 32.00
N MET A 523 -14.82 -14.13 32.66
CA MET A 523 -15.99 -13.52 32.03
C MET A 523 -15.61 -12.57 30.88
N LEU A 524 -14.66 -11.67 31.12
CA LEU A 524 -14.16 -10.74 30.09
C LEU A 524 -13.45 -11.47 28.94
N HIS A 525 -12.76 -12.57 29.24
CA HIS A 525 -12.16 -13.41 28.22
C HIS A 525 -13.24 -14.11 27.39
N SER A 526 -14.25 -14.70 28.02
CA SER A 526 -15.39 -15.34 27.35
C SER A 526 -16.19 -14.35 26.51
N ALA A 527 -16.28 -13.09 26.93
CA ALA A 527 -16.96 -12.04 26.17
C ALA A 527 -16.33 -11.77 24.80
N VAL A 528 -15.02 -11.99 24.66
CA VAL A 528 -14.28 -11.84 23.40
C VAL A 528 -14.10 -13.18 22.65
N GLY A 529 -14.35 -14.30 23.35
CA GLY A 529 -14.10 -15.65 22.85
C GLY A 529 -12.64 -16.10 22.98
N ASN A 530 -12.38 -17.34 22.56
CA ASN A 530 -11.06 -18.00 22.72
C ASN A 530 -9.97 -17.52 21.74
N ARG A 531 -10.26 -16.53 20.88
CA ARG A 531 -9.26 -15.95 19.98
C ARG A 531 -8.44 -14.90 20.72
N ASP A 532 -7.11 -14.91 20.56
CA ASP A 532 -6.22 -13.97 21.23
C ASP A 532 -6.20 -12.60 20.53
N VAL A 533 -7.31 -11.86 20.61
CA VAL A 533 -7.46 -10.55 19.96
C VAL A 533 -7.17 -9.43 20.95
N ARG A 534 -5.88 -9.21 21.19
CA ARG A 534 -5.36 -8.24 22.17
C ARG A 534 -5.96 -6.84 22.04
N GLU A 535 -6.23 -6.38 20.82
CA GLU A 535 -6.75 -5.02 20.59
C GLU A 535 -8.24 -4.87 20.93
N ILE A 536 -9.06 -5.89 20.63
CA ILE A 536 -10.48 -5.91 21.05
C ILE A 536 -10.56 -5.88 22.56
N ARG A 537 -9.79 -6.74 23.25
CA ARG A 537 -9.75 -6.79 24.72
C ARG A 537 -9.41 -5.44 25.34
N LYS A 538 -8.40 -4.73 24.81
CA LYS A 538 -8.04 -3.38 25.28
C LYS A 538 -9.14 -2.34 25.01
N SER A 539 -9.94 -2.56 23.98
CA SER A 539 -10.98 -1.63 23.54
C SER A 539 -12.36 -1.97 24.11
N LEU A 540 -12.51 -3.05 24.90
CA LEU A 540 -13.78 -3.45 25.53
C LEU A 540 -14.50 -2.30 26.24
N PRO A 541 -13.84 -1.43 27.04
CA PRO A 541 -14.53 -0.30 27.67
C PRO A 541 -15.14 0.66 26.65
N VAL A 542 -14.40 1.00 25.59
CA VAL A 542 -14.88 1.89 24.53
C VAL A 542 -16.05 1.25 23.79
N ILE A 543 -15.92 -0.03 23.42
CA ILE A 543 -16.97 -0.79 22.74
C ILE A 543 -18.25 -0.83 23.60
N ALA A 544 -18.11 -1.06 24.91
CA ALA A 544 -19.23 -1.08 25.84
C ALA A 544 -19.93 0.27 25.98
N MET A 545 -19.18 1.39 26.02
CA MET A 545 -19.79 2.72 26.06
C MET A 545 -20.54 3.04 24.77
N ILE A 546 -19.95 2.70 23.62
CA ILE A 546 -20.60 2.85 22.32
C ILE A 546 -21.87 2.02 22.27
N GLN A 547 -21.81 0.77 22.74
CA GLN A 547 -22.98 -0.10 22.87
C GLN A 547 -24.05 0.58 23.73
N SER A 548 -23.77 0.96 24.97
CA SER A 548 -24.76 1.61 25.86
C SER A 548 -25.39 2.85 25.22
N TRP A 549 -24.58 3.72 24.62
CA TRP A 549 -25.08 4.91 23.93
C TRP A 549 -26.01 4.58 22.76
N ILE A 550 -25.71 3.57 21.95
CA ILE A 550 -26.58 3.12 20.86
C ILE A 550 -27.94 2.65 21.40
N PHE A 551 -27.95 1.92 22.52
CA PHE A 551 -29.18 1.46 23.14
C PHE A 551 -30.03 2.61 23.65
N ASP A 552 -29.41 3.64 24.22
CA ASP A 552 -30.10 4.83 24.71
C ASP A 552 -30.69 5.65 23.56
N GLU A 553 -29.90 5.90 22.50
CA GLU A 553 -30.32 6.74 21.37
C GLU A 553 -31.30 6.05 20.41
N ARG A 554 -31.19 4.73 20.24
CA ARG A 554 -31.96 3.96 19.24
C ARG A 554 -32.97 3.01 19.87
N LEU A 555 -33.40 3.28 21.11
CA LEU A 555 -34.31 2.42 21.86
C LEU A 555 -35.62 2.11 21.10
N ASP A 556 -36.20 3.09 20.42
CA ASP A 556 -37.47 2.92 19.69
C ASP A 556 -37.30 2.05 18.43
N GLU A 557 -36.15 2.16 17.76
CA GLU A 557 -35.81 1.27 16.64
C GLU A 557 -35.63 -0.17 17.13
N ILE A 558 -34.96 -0.36 18.27
CA ILE A 558 -34.78 -1.68 18.91
C ILE A 558 -36.12 -2.32 19.26
N LYS A 559 -37.05 -1.55 19.84
CA LYS A 559 -38.41 -2.03 20.13
C LYS A 559 -39.16 -2.42 18.85
N THR A 560 -39.01 -1.62 17.80
CA THR A 560 -39.63 -1.89 16.50
C THR A 560 -39.09 -3.18 15.86
N LEU A 561 -37.76 -3.37 15.90
CA LEU A 561 -37.11 -4.61 15.47
C LEU A 561 -37.57 -5.82 16.27
N TYR A 562 -37.66 -5.69 17.59
CA TYR A 562 -38.17 -6.78 18.43
C TYR A 562 -39.59 -7.18 18.05
N HIS A 563 -40.50 -6.22 17.92
CA HIS A 563 -41.89 -6.51 17.57
C HIS A 563 -42.00 -7.15 16.18
N SER A 564 -41.27 -6.63 15.18
CA SER A 564 -41.32 -7.19 13.82
C SER A 564 -40.75 -8.61 13.75
N THR A 565 -39.65 -8.89 14.46
CA THR A 565 -39.07 -10.24 14.52
C THR A 565 -39.96 -11.20 15.28
N ARG A 566 -40.54 -10.78 16.43
CA ARG A 566 -41.45 -11.60 17.22
C ARG A 566 -42.73 -11.93 16.46
N ASP A 567 -43.29 -10.98 15.74
CA ASP A 567 -44.53 -11.18 15.00
C ASP A 567 -44.31 -12.05 13.74
N ALA A 568 -43.07 -12.08 13.21
CA ALA A 568 -42.66 -12.96 12.11
C ALA A 568 -42.28 -14.38 12.57
N ALA A 569 -41.80 -14.54 13.80
CA ALA A 569 -41.55 -15.84 14.39
C ALA A 569 -42.88 -16.52 14.74
N GLU A 570 -43.08 -17.77 14.30
CA GLU A 570 -44.19 -18.60 14.80
C GLU A 570 -44.15 -18.62 16.33
N ALA A 571 -45.31 -18.72 17.00
CA ALA A 571 -45.45 -18.64 18.46
C ALA A 571 -44.48 -19.58 19.20
N SER A 572 -43.28 -19.08 19.42
CA SER A 572 -42.13 -19.77 19.97
C SER A 572 -41.72 -18.98 21.19
N ASN A 573 -41.49 -19.68 22.30
CA ASN A 573 -40.87 -19.11 23.49
C ASN A 573 -39.35 -18.95 23.30
N ASP A 574 -38.88 -18.76 22.07
CA ASP A 574 -37.47 -18.58 21.77
C ASP A 574 -36.98 -17.25 22.34
N ARG A 575 -35.75 -17.28 22.85
CA ARG A 575 -35.04 -16.07 23.30
C ARG A 575 -34.63 -15.22 22.09
N TYR A 576 -34.55 -13.92 22.27
CA TYR A 576 -34.13 -12.98 21.22
C TYR A 576 -32.74 -12.41 21.49
N VAL A 577 -31.94 -12.31 20.42
CA VAL A 577 -30.60 -11.73 20.42
C VAL A 577 -30.63 -10.47 19.59
N ILE A 578 -30.27 -9.33 20.19
CA ILE A 578 -29.98 -8.11 19.46
C ILE A 578 -28.48 -8.05 19.16
N GLU A 579 -28.13 -7.94 17.88
CA GLU A 579 -26.76 -7.71 17.42
C GLU A 579 -26.56 -6.24 17.05
N VAL A 580 -25.59 -5.60 17.71
CA VAL A 580 -25.07 -4.29 17.33
C VAL A 580 -23.87 -4.50 16.41
N ASP A 581 -24.04 -4.25 15.11
CA ASP A 581 -22.97 -4.42 14.13
C ASP A 581 -22.13 -3.14 14.00
N LEU A 582 -21.05 -3.09 14.79
CA LEU A 582 -20.04 -2.05 14.75
C LEU A 582 -18.97 -2.30 13.68
N SER A 583 -19.07 -3.37 12.89
CA SER A 583 -18.15 -3.63 11.78
C SER A 583 -18.43 -2.79 10.54
N VAL A 584 -19.55 -2.06 10.54
CA VAL A 584 -20.04 -1.19 9.47
C VAL A 584 -20.34 0.21 10.02
N TYR A 585 -20.44 1.18 9.11
CA TYR A 585 -20.87 2.54 9.44
C TYR A 585 -21.80 3.09 8.35
N PRO A 586 -22.98 3.65 8.68
CA PRO A 586 -23.59 3.75 10.02
C PRO A 586 -23.77 2.39 10.71
N VAL A 587 -23.85 2.38 12.04
CA VAL A 587 -23.99 1.13 12.82
C VAL A 587 -25.32 0.47 12.47
N GLU A 588 -25.30 -0.84 12.24
CA GLU A 588 -26.51 -1.62 11.95
C GLU A 588 -27.01 -2.33 13.22
N LEU A 589 -28.34 -2.47 13.32
CA LEU A 589 -29.01 -3.20 14.40
C LEU A 589 -29.77 -4.37 13.77
N ASN A 590 -29.46 -5.58 14.24
CA ASN A 590 -30.11 -6.80 13.78
C ASN A 590 -30.75 -7.52 14.96
N MET A 591 -31.87 -8.19 14.71
CA MET A 591 -32.59 -8.98 15.71
C MET A 591 -32.78 -10.40 15.20
N TYR A 592 -32.40 -11.37 16.03
CA TYR A 592 -32.45 -12.80 15.69
C TYR A 592 -33.17 -13.55 16.80
N THR A 593 -33.80 -14.67 16.45
CA THR A 593 -34.07 -15.71 17.46
C THR A 593 -32.73 -16.32 17.89
N PHE A 594 -32.62 -16.79 19.12
CA PHE A 594 -31.41 -17.42 19.65
C PHE A 594 -30.98 -18.63 18.80
N ARG A 595 -31.97 -19.36 18.29
CA ARG A 595 -31.77 -20.48 17.37
C ARG A 595 -31.11 -20.04 16.07
N ASP A 596 -31.63 -18.99 15.44
CA ASP A 596 -31.09 -18.48 14.17
C ASP A 596 -29.70 -17.87 14.36
N TYR A 597 -29.46 -17.19 15.49
CA TYR A 597 -28.18 -16.56 15.76
C TYR A 597 -27.01 -17.57 15.78
N SER A 598 -27.27 -18.78 16.29
CA SER A 598 -26.30 -19.89 16.30
C SER A 598 -25.90 -20.34 14.88
N HIS A 599 -26.78 -20.14 13.88
CA HIS A 599 -26.52 -20.48 12.48
C HIS A 599 -25.77 -19.39 11.71
N VAL A 600 -25.85 -18.14 12.16
CA VAL A 600 -25.16 -16.98 11.54
C VAL A 600 -23.67 -16.93 11.94
N GLY A 601 -23.19 -17.92 12.72
CA GLY A 601 -21.83 -17.93 13.27
C GLY A 601 -21.66 -16.98 14.44
N GLY A 602 -22.77 -16.50 15.02
CA GLY A 602 -22.78 -15.73 16.25
C GLY A 602 -22.38 -16.59 17.46
N ILE A 603 -21.75 -15.95 18.45
CA ILE A 603 -21.30 -16.46 19.75
C ILE A 603 -21.55 -17.97 19.94
N GLY A 604 -20.64 -18.82 19.42
CA GLY A 604 -20.65 -20.23 19.78
C GLY A 604 -20.31 -21.23 18.67
N SER A 605 -19.12 -21.84 18.77
CA SER A 605 -19.21 -23.29 18.98
C SER A 605 -19.80 -23.51 20.38
N PRO A 606 -20.56 -24.59 20.64
CA PRO A 606 -21.11 -24.89 21.97
C PRO A 606 -20.07 -24.91 23.12
N GLU A 607 -18.78 -24.91 22.79
CA GLU A 607 -17.66 -24.89 23.74
C GLU A 607 -17.26 -23.47 24.20
N THR A 608 -17.56 -22.43 23.42
CA THR A 608 -17.17 -21.04 23.74
C THR A 608 -18.14 -20.32 24.68
N PHE A 609 -19.43 -20.66 24.63
CA PHE A 609 -20.41 -20.18 25.58
C PHE A 609 -20.50 -21.22 26.70
N GLU A 610 -19.62 -21.09 27.72
CA GLU A 610 -19.75 -21.89 28.95
C GLU A 610 -21.22 -21.79 29.39
N HIS A 611 -21.91 -22.93 29.51
CA HIS A 611 -23.37 -22.98 29.76
C HIS A 611 -23.80 -22.15 30.99
N GLY A 612 -22.88 -21.83 31.92
CA GLY A 612 -23.16 -20.98 33.07
C GLY A 612 -23.22 -19.47 32.80
N ILE A 613 -22.65 -18.93 31.72
CA ILE A 613 -22.68 -17.48 31.43
C ILE A 613 -24.06 -17.08 30.89
N ALA A 614 -24.70 -17.92 30.08
CA ALA A 614 -26.07 -17.71 29.59
C ALA A 614 -27.07 -17.53 30.74
N ASP A 615 -26.90 -18.31 31.80
CA ASP A 615 -27.78 -18.32 32.97
C ASP A 615 -27.53 -17.14 33.91
N LEU A 616 -26.33 -16.54 33.86
CA LEU A 616 -25.97 -15.37 34.67
C LEU A 616 -26.48 -14.04 34.11
N VAL A 617 -26.91 -14.01 32.85
CA VAL A 617 -27.25 -12.77 32.12
C VAL A 617 -28.73 -12.74 31.76
N THR A 618 -29.60 -13.34 32.56
CA THR A 618 -31.05 -13.13 32.38
C THR A 618 -31.35 -11.64 32.54
N THR A 619 -31.74 -10.99 31.45
CA THR A 619 -32.20 -9.60 31.45
C THR A 619 -33.41 -9.45 32.38
N SER A 620 -33.68 -8.22 32.84
CA SER A 620 -34.86 -7.96 33.65
C SER A 620 -36.12 -8.44 32.91
N LYS A 621 -37.16 -8.84 33.66
CA LYS A 621 -38.43 -9.35 33.08
C LYS A 621 -39.10 -8.40 32.08
N ASP A 622 -38.67 -7.14 32.01
CA ASP A 622 -39.24 -6.08 31.17
C ASP A 622 -38.39 -5.76 29.93
N SER A 623 -37.25 -6.43 29.70
CA SER A 623 -36.42 -6.21 28.51
C SER A 623 -37.05 -6.82 27.26
N PRO A 624 -37.04 -6.12 26.10
CA PRO A 624 -37.52 -6.67 24.84
C PRO A 624 -36.57 -7.71 24.21
N TYR A 625 -35.43 -8.02 24.84
CA TYR A 625 -34.48 -9.01 24.35
C TYR A 625 -33.79 -9.73 25.52
N ASP A 626 -33.29 -10.92 25.25
CA ASP A 626 -32.63 -11.78 26.25
C ASP A 626 -31.11 -11.62 26.23
N LEU A 627 -30.52 -11.33 25.08
CA LEU A 627 -29.07 -11.28 24.89
C LEU A 627 -28.66 -10.14 23.95
N VAL A 628 -27.51 -9.53 24.23
CA VAL A 628 -26.87 -8.54 23.35
C VAL A 628 -25.55 -9.11 22.84
N ALA A 629 -25.39 -9.08 21.51
CA ALA A 629 -24.14 -9.36 20.83
C ALA A 629 -23.60 -8.07 20.19
N VAL A 630 -22.28 -7.91 20.19
CA VAL A 630 -21.61 -6.79 19.51
C VAL A 630 -20.66 -7.36 18.48
N LYS A 631 -20.90 -7.05 17.21
CA LYS A 631 -20.06 -7.51 16.11
C LYS A 631 -19.07 -6.42 15.74
N VAL A 632 -17.79 -6.77 15.73
CA VAL A 632 -16.68 -5.89 15.31
C VAL A 632 -15.86 -6.57 14.23
N ARG A 633 -15.15 -5.79 13.42
CA ARG A 633 -14.22 -6.30 12.43
C ARG A 633 -12.81 -5.81 12.70
N LEU A 634 -11.86 -6.74 12.68
CA LEU A 634 -10.43 -6.45 12.76
C LEU A 634 -9.72 -7.24 11.66
N GLY A 635 -9.17 -6.51 10.68
CA GLY A 635 -8.62 -7.10 9.47
C GLY A 635 -9.70 -7.81 8.65
N ARG A 636 -9.41 -9.07 8.27
CA ARG A 636 -10.31 -9.93 7.49
C ARG A 636 -11.36 -10.66 8.33
N GLU A 637 -11.21 -10.62 9.65
CA GLU A 637 -12.05 -11.40 10.56
C GLU A 637 -13.14 -10.54 11.21
N TYR A 638 -14.31 -11.16 11.38
CA TYR A 638 -15.41 -10.64 12.18
C TYR A 638 -15.42 -11.34 13.53
N TYR A 639 -15.74 -10.58 14.57
CA TYR A 639 -15.79 -11.05 15.94
C TYR A 639 -17.13 -10.68 16.55
N SER A 640 -17.89 -11.69 16.96
CA SER A 640 -19.12 -11.50 17.73
C SER A 640 -18.79 -11.61 19.21
N LEU A 641 -18.92 -10.47 19.90
CA LEU A 641 -18.65 -10.34 21.32
C LEU A 641 -19.97 -10.50 22.09
N PHE A 642 -19.93 -11.20 23.22
CA PHE A 642 -21.01 -11.10 24.18
C PHE A 642 -20.94 -9.72 24.85
N SER A 643 -22.11 -9.05 24.97
CA SER A 643 -22.31 -7.71 25.56
C SER A 643 -21.13 -7.20 26.39
N PRO A 644 -20.20 -6.43 25.78
CA PRO A 644 -19.10 -5.82 26.50
C PRO A 644 -19.55 -4.99 27.70
N ALA A 645 -20.69 -4.29 27.58
CA ALA A 645 -21.29 -3.55 28.70
C ALA A 645 -21.68 -4.47 29.86
N ALA A 646 -22.43 -5.56 29.61
CA ALA A 646 -22.83 -6.49 30.66
C ALA A 646 -21.63 -7.23 31.26
N ALA A 647 -20.66 -7.63 30.43
CA ALA A 647 -19.45 -8.30 30.90
C ALA A 647 -18.63 -7.42 31.85
N LEU A 648 -18.53 -6.12 31.54
CA LEU A 648 -17.83 -5.16 32.40
C LEU A 648 -18.64 -4.76 33.63
N ASP A 649 -19.97 -4.70 33.53
CA ASP A 649 -20.87 -4.51 34.68
C ASP A 649 -20.69 -5.64 35.70
N ILE A 650 -20.80 -6.89 35.26
CA ILE A 650 -20.61 -8.06 36.13
C ILE A 650 -19.18 -8.09 36.72
N ALA A 651 -18.17 -7.77 35.91
CA ALA A 651 -16.77 -7.83 36.34
C ALA A 651 -16.37 -6.72 37.32
N PHE A 652 -16.98 -5.55 37.24
CA PHE A 652 -16.50 -4.35 37.93
C PHE A 652 -17.58 -3.55 38.64
N GLY A 653 -18.83 -4.02 38.66
CA GLY A 653 -19.98 -3.23 39.09
C GLY A 653 -20.19 -1.99 38.21
N TRP A 654 -19.75 -2.07 36.96
CA TRP A 654 -19.90 -0.98 36.00
C TRP A 654 -21.33 -0.95 35.47
N ALA A 655 -22.27 -0.62 36.34
CA ALA A 655 -23.59 -0.21 35.91
C ALA A 655 -23.33 0.97 34.99
N SER A 656 -23.70 0.87 33.71
CA SER A 656 -23.52 1.92 32.72
C SER A 656 -24.23 3.17 33.22
N GLY A 657 -23.53 3.98 34.02
CA GLY A 657 -24.00 5.15 34.73
C GLY A 657 -24.23 6.34 33.81
N ILE A 658 -24.70 6.07 32.59
CA ILE A 658 -25.28 7.05 31.69
C ILE A 658 -26.78 7.15 32.04
N HIS A 659 -27.10 7.33 33.33
CA HIS A 659 -28.33 8.04 33.65
C HIS A 659 -27.99 9.51 33.45
N GLY A 660 -28.51 10.07 32.36
CA GLY A 660 -28.15 11.36 31.79
C GLY A 660 -27.70 12.40 32.82
N GLY A 661 -26.45 12.86 32.67
CA GLY A 661 -25.89 14.06 33.27
C GLY A 661 -26.50 14.52 34.60
N ARG A 662 -26.20 13.82 35.70
CA ARG A 662 -26.08 14.36 37.07
C ARG A 662 -25.70 13.23 38.03
N TYR A 663 -24.41 13.10 38.33
CA TYR A 663 -23.99 12.36 39.52
C TYR A 663 -24.26 13.24 40.75
N ILE A 664 -25.27 12.89 41.54
CA ILE A 664 -25.43 13.40 42.91
C ILE A 664 -24.72 12.40 43.82
N HIS A 665 -23.69 12.87 44.52
CA HIS A 665 -23.08 12.15 45.63
C HIS A 665 -24.11 12.00 46.75
N ASP A 666 -24.63 10.79 46.95
CA ASP A 666 -25.14 10.38 48.27
C ASP A 666 -24.20 9.34 48.85
N ASN A 667 -23.21 9.85 49.60
CA ASN A 667 -22.38 9.07 50.47
C ASN A 667 -23.05 9.08 51.85
N SER A 668 -23.96 8.14 52.10
CA SER A 668 -24.55 7.92 53.41
C SER A 668 -23.55 7.22 54.33
N ARG A 669 -22.57 7.99 54.83
CA ARG A 669 -21.88 7.62 56.07
C ARG A 669 -22.78 8.00 57.24
N ALA A 670 -23.41 6.97 57.80
CA ALA A 670 -24.02 7.01 59.12
C ALA A 670 -22.96 7.41 60.16
N LEU A 671 -23.19 8.57 60.78
CA LEU A 671 -22.67 8.93 62.09
C LEU A 671 -23.87 9.45 62.89
N GLU A 672 -24.26 8.69 63.90
CA GLU A 672 -25.01 9.13 65.07
C GLU A 672 -24.25 8.64 66.31
N PRO A 673 -24.46 9.25 67.49
CA PRO A 673 -24.11 10.63 67.85
C PRO A 673 -22.79 10.70 68.62
#